data_AF-A0A520BTJ2-F1
#
_entry.id   AF-A0A520BTJ2-F1
#
_cell.length_a   1.000
_cell.length_b   1.000
_cell.length_c   1.000
_cell.angle_alpha   90.00
_cell.angle_beta   90.00
_cell.angle_gamma   90.00
#
_symmetry.space_group_name_H-M   'P 1'
#
loop_
_entity.id
_entity.type
_entity.pdbx_description
1 polymer ?
#
loop_
_entity_poly.entity_id
_entity_poly.type
_entity_poly.pdbx_seq_one_letter_code
_entity_poly.pdbx_strand_id
1 'polypeptide(L)'
;MAKRKNFWQKLQGSLHKNANKADATAPLKPETPAPSREKLVFEHLEPRLLLSDTPIPLATFAPAGTLTINVHSGDLKVETVYSGGTPQIRVWDNTLGTSLGQVALTQNVKISINGLPGISDKVVVDLGYDDGAAGTNATSPFAVMVELDGGKDVPLLSDDTLTFNSSGPDFYNPTTLFLKSTDDIVFASSFVSTGKLNVDSQEAITANGVTLQASDMYLGVTKAVTDGVTLLDGFNLLGNASGAINLVGATLTAGDIGLIVNTSVNVSTTDSSYASNLIKVAFVQTNSDAQITLSGATNLNATAGKITLAANSTVTAKATTQPDANSTAADKDASVASAIVSSSAGVTVGGSSSLTASGAVNLTATNTVSVDTIADGTAGANANGAKGGTVAVTQLGGDTSVNVTDTAALAGSSVTAVSTAARTVHTSAKATAGGATQPAAGSPTQGQQQLASNNAQTGDGALNFGAAVAVTHVGGDTTARLAGGNVTSASAVTVSATSSTATVAGAAATTEADGSAATGSPGVGVAAALSFIDGTTRASLGDGAKITAPSVTFSASTTTDARFGAIATSGAGSTSGVAVAGSLALHVGVLSTEAVQEAGSTASSTGAVTFNATSNTHHQARALPKVDGATGKSTGIGASVAINVVDETTRAQANANATFTGTSLTQNASATGDVDTEAKGGASGGTAVAPVVAITVVNTDAKVGALSGSDITLTGGLTSDAKSAIDVLAKGHGDAVGSDSAAVGASVVVTHVAPIVELALDGKLQAGAAVLLTGRNTGMTRSEAKAAARGATDNGNNASQQGTAAQGAGNTAAGNNGARGASGSTPQASSGEGPVTVAAAIAIHHLGGQSTARVGDNAQITTSGLLSLKNETDLDAQSDASGIASKGSTNVGAAVAINVAEVGSSARVGGGATGSVSSQGLALGATTVSGQRSDATTSATSGAASGNTGVAGSLAIGVGISRFEATLSPAAKVNAHSGAVMLDADSTTGDTVKALPDGGGAVAENTGVGASVAINVADHLSRAEIENGAKLTPAGSVTLNAKTDSAIANTAEGGAKGGTAVAPVVAVTVANQDAVARIGTGDLLDASGAIAVNATLASTNTTKAEGKAEGTKDAAIGAAVSVNVENDKSLASTARSLKSTGAIGVSATSSAASTAAAKASAVGGKEDSNAASDDKAVDDQNAAARNSGNS
;
A
#
# COMPACT_ATOMS: atom_id res chain seq x y z
N MET A 1 32.58 17.10 -20.28
CA MET A 1 32.52 17.01 -18.80
C MET A 1 33.91 16.91 -18.14
N ALA A 2 34.74 17.96 -18.20
CA ALA A 2 36.05 17.96 -17.49
C ALA A 2 36.43 19.30 -16.85
N LYS A 3 35.49 20.25 -16.69
CA LYS A 3 35.76 21.59 -16.14
C LYS A 3 34.85 22.07 -15.00
N ARG A 4 34.04 21.20 -14.38
CA ARG A 4 33.23 21.56 -13.18
C ARG A 4 33.67 20.94 -11.84
N LYS A 5 34.72 20.10 -11.83
CA LYS A 5 35.27 19.51 -10.58
C LYS A 5 36.20 20.44 -9.77
N ASN A 6 36.75 21.50 -10.38
CA ASN A 6 37.73 22.38 -9.73
C ASN A 6 37.15 23.54 -8.91
N PHE A 7 35.82 23.71 -8.85
CA PHE A 7 35.20 24.77 -8.05
C PHE A 7 34.88 24.33 -6.62
N TRP A 8 34.49 23.06 -6.41
CA TRP A 8 34.14 22.54 -5.08
C TRP A 8 35.34 22.15 -4.22
N GLN A 9 36.48 21.79 -4.82
CA GLN A 9 37.72 21.50 -4.06
C GLN A 9 38.43 22.75 -3.53
N LYS A 10 38.11 23.95 -4.03
CA LYS A 10 38.67 25.21 -3.51
C LYS A 10 37.89 25.82 -2.35
N LEU A 11 36.65 25.37 -2.09
CA LEU A 11 35.84 25.87 -0.97
C LEU A 11 36.08 25.08 0.34
N GLN A 12 36.49 23.81 0.25
CA GLN A 12 36.85 23.01 1.43
C GLN A 12 38.24 23.30 2.01
N GLY A 13 39.12 23.93 1.22
CA GLY A 13 40.51 24.23 1.61
C GLY A 13 40.71 25.47 2.50
N SER A 14 39.68 26.31 2.70
CA SER A 14 39.82 27.59 3.42
C SER A 14 39.27 27.59 4.85
N LEU A 15 38.71 26.48 5.34
CA LEU A 15 38.12 26.41 6.69
C LEU A 15 38.87 25.50 7.67
N HIS A 16 39.97 24.87 7.24
CA HIS A 16 40.76 23.93 8.06
C HIS A 16 42.12 24.47 8.54
N LYS A 17 42.35 25.79 8.53
CA LYS A 17 43.57 26.40 9.08
C LYS A 17 43.24 27.55 10.00
N ASN A 18 42.88 27.21 11.24
CA ASN A 18 43.03 27.95 12.50
C ASN A 18 42.13 27.21 13.51
N ALA A 19 42.57 26.60 14.60
CA ALA A 19 43.85 26.55 15.26
C ALA A 19 43.82 25.35 16.23
N ASN A 20 44.91 24.59 16.29
CA ASN A 20 45.20 23.71 17.42
C ASN A 20 45.47 24.57 18.67
N LYS A 21 44.83 24.27 19.81
CA LYS A 21 45.49 24.18 21.13
C LYS A 21 44.55 23.67 22.25
N ALA A 22 44.95 22.52 22.78
CA ALA A 22 45.02 22.11 24.19
C ALA A 22 43.74 21.97 25.05
N ASP A 23 43.45 20.69 25.32
CA ASP A 23 43.40 20.03 26.64
C ASP A 23 42.33 20.38 27.69
N ALA A 24 41.89 19.32 28.38
CA ALA A 24 40.73 19.18 29.23
C ALA A 24 40.93 19.72 30.66
N THR A 25 39.86 20.21 31.30
CA THR A 25 39.38 19.85 32.67
C THR A 25 38.26 20.76 33.20
N ALA A 26 37.12 20.14 33.55
CA ALA A 26 36.15 20.45 34.63
C ALA A 26 35.33 21.79 34.65
N PRO A 27 34.16 21.81 35.34
CA PRO A 27 32.91 22.36 34.80
C PRO A 27 32.49 23.73 35.38
N LEU A 28 31.72 24.50 34.61
CA LEU A 28 31.05 25.72 35.09
C LEU A 28 29.54 25.76 34.79
N LYS A 29 28.85 26.15 35.85
CA LYS A 29 27.43 26.38 36.17
C LYS A 29 26.55 27.03 35.07
N PRO A 30 25.22 26.77 35.04
CA PRO A 30 24.32 27.37 34.04
C PRO A 30 24.02 28.84 34.35
N GLU A 31 24.18 29.70 33.35
CA GLU A 31 23.72 31.10 33.35
C GLU A 31 22.26 31.21 32.90
N THR A 32 21.50 32.00 33.65
CA THR A 32 20.08 32.33 33.47
C THR A 32 19.87 33.23 32.25
N PRO A 33 18.81 33.03 31.42
CA PRO A 33 18.49 33.96 30.34
C PRO A 33 17.74 35.21 30.85
N ALA A 34 18.02 36.35 30.22
CA ALA A 34 17.37 37.64 30.47
C ALA A 34 15.89 37.67 29.98
N PRO A 35 15.02 38.49 30.61
CA PRO A 35 13.58 38.45 30.34
C PRO A 35 13.20 39.15 29.03
N SER A 36 12.52 38.43 28.15
CA SER A 36 11.80 38.99 27.00
C SER A 36 10.51 39.68 27.48
N ARG A 37 10.26 40.90 27.00
CA ARG A 37 9.02 41.63 27.26
C ARG A 37 7.81 40.83 26.77
N GLU A 38 6.89 40.53 27.69
CA GLU A 38 5.60 39.90 27.40
C GLU A 38 4.80 40.74 26.41
N LYS A 39 4.44 40.10 25.31
CA LYS A 39 3.36 40.53 24.44
C LYS A 39 2.08 40.34 25.25
N LEU A 40 1.29 41.40 25.44
CA LEU A 40 -0.08 41.29 25.97
C LEU A 40 -0.87 40.34 25.05
N VAL A 41 -0.95 39.08 25.47
CA VAL A 41 -1.91 38.12 24.93
C VAL A 41 -3.21 38.45 25.65
N PHE A 42 -4.20 38.93 24.91
CA PHE A 42 -5.57 38.76 25.37
C PHE A 42 -5.80 37.26 25.44
N GLU A 43 -5.76 36.69 26.64
CA GLU A 43 -6.34 35.38 26.89
C GLU A 43 -7.76 35.44 26.32
N HIS A 44 -8.04 34.64 25.29
CA HIS A 44 -9.43 34.31 25.00
C HIS A 44 -9.98 33.72 26.30
N LEU A 45 -11.08 34.29 26.80
CA LEU A 45 -11.94 33.59 27.74
C LEU A 45 -12.00 32.13 27.28
N GLU A 46 -11.55 31.21 28.12
CA GLU A 46 -11.69 29.79 27.83
C GLU A 46 -13.14 29.55 27.42
N PRO A 47 -13.41 29.00 26.22
CA PRO A 47 -14.74 28.50 25.95
C PRO A 47 -15.00 27.47 27.06
N ARG A 48 -16.09 27.68 27.80
CA ARG A 48 -16.60 26.78 28.85
C ARG A 48 -16.19 25.35 28.52
N LEU A 49 -15.41 24.74 29.42
CA LEU A 49 -15.03 23.33 29.40
C LEU A 49 -16.20 22.52 28.81
N LEU A 50 -15.98 21.91 27.64
CA LEU A 50 -16.99 21.35 26.74
C LEU A 50 -17.78 20.23 27.44
N LEU A 51 -18.91 20.58 28.08
CA LEU A 51 -19.68 19.66 28.94
C LEU A 51 -20.48 18.59 28.18
N SER A 52 -20.65 18.68 26.86
CA SER A 52 -21.42 17.69 26.09
C SER A 52 -20.64 16.40 25.78
N ASP A 53 -19.31 16.43 25.81
CA ASP A 53 -18.48 15.31 25.36
C ASP A 53 -17.96 14.46 26.54
N THR A 54 -18.28 14.89 27.76
CA THR A 54 -17.83 14.29 29.00
C THR A 54 -19.00 14.16 29.97
N PRO A 55 -19.01 13.15 30.85
CA PRO A 55 -20.00 13.04 31.91
C PRO A 55 -20.14 14.33 32.71
N ILE A 56 -21.37 14.62 33.15
CA ILE A 56 -21.66 15.80 33.95
C ILE A 56 -20.95 15.67 35.31
N PRO A 57 -20.28 16.73 35.82
CA PRO A 57 -19.55 16.67 37.08
C PRO A 57 -20.42 16.13 38.23
N LEU A 58 -19.92 15.10 38.90
CA LEU A 58 -20.64 14.43 39.99
C LEU A 58 -20.90 15.39 41.15
N ALA A 59 -22.12 15.37 41.69
CA ALA A 59 -22.47 16.11 42.89
C ALA A 59 -21.82 15.50 44.15
N THR A 60 -21.63 16.30 45.20
CA THR A 60 -21.18 15.80 46.50
C THR A 60 -22.36 15.16 47.25
N PHE A 61 -22.27 13.85 47.53
CA PHE A 61 -23.27 13.11 48.31
C PHE A 61 -22.77 12.89 49.75
N ALA A 62 -23.46 13.46 50.74
CA ALA A 62 -23.12 13.28 52.15
C ALA A 62 -23.58 11.89 52.64
N PRO A 63 -22.89 11.26 53.62
CA PRO A 63 -23.26 9.94 54.13
C PRO A 63 -24.72 9.80 54.58
N ALA A 64 -25.30 10.87 55.15
CA ALA A 64 -26.71 10.89 55.58
C ALA A 64 -27.72 10.85 54.41
N GLY A 65 -27.26 10.99 53.17
CA GLY A 65 -28.06 11.02 51.95
C GLY A 65 -27.86 9.78 51.10
N THR A 66 -27.04 8.84 51.57
CA THR A 66 -26.72 7.62 50.85
C THR A 66 -27.53 6.46 51.43
N LEU A 67 -28.27 5.77 50.56
CA LEU A 67 -28.94 4.53 50.86
C LEU A 67 -28.27 3.40 50.07
N THR A 68 -27.87 2.34 50.76
CA THR A 68 -27.32 1.14 50.14
C THR A 68 -28.30 -0.01 50.35
N ILE A 69 -28.86 -0.52 49.26
CA ILE A 69 -29.85 -1.59 49.27
C ILE A 69 -29.23 -2.84 48.67
N ASN A 70 -29.26 -3.93 49.42
CA ASN A 70 -29.00 -5.26 48.86
C ASN A 70 -30.34 -5.81 48.37
N VAL A 71 -30.41 -6.21 47.11
CA VAL A 71 -31.63 -6.76 46.51
C VAL A 71 -31.98 -8.08 47.18
N HIS A 72 -33.25 -8.26 47.55
CA HIS A 72 -33.80 -9.53 48.08
C HIS A 72 -34.83 -10.16 47.12
N SER A 73 -35.25 -9.44 46.06
CA SER A 73 -36.21 -9.85 45.03
C SER A 73 -35.93 -9.14 43.69
N GLY A 74 -36.25 -9.76 42.55
CA GLY A 74 -35.90 -9.21 41.22
C GLY A 74 -36.73 -8.03 40.71
N ASP A 75 -37.57 -7.40 41.53
CA ASP A 75 -38.43 -6.25 41.12
C ASP A 75 -38.48 -5.18 42.22
N LEU A 76 -37.65 -4.15 42.06
CA LEU A 76 -37.58 -3.01 42.96
C LEU A 76 -38.11 -1.73 42.31
N LYS A 77 -38.68 -0.86 43.15
CA LYS A 77 -39.11 0.49 42.75
C LYS A 77 -38.43 1.53 43.63
N VAL A 78 -37.59 2.37 43.04
CA VAL A 78 -37.08 3.61 43.66
C VAL A 78 -38.10 4.70 43.37
N GLU A 79 -38.88 5.07 44.37
CA GLU A 79 -39.98 6.02 44.20
C GLU A 79 -39.87 7.24 45.09
N THR A 80 -40.36 8.36 44.59
CA THR A 80 -40.56 9.55 45.43
C THR A 80 -41.87 9.41 46.18
N VAL A 81 -41.84 9.58 47.49
CA VAL A 81 -43.04 9.62 48.33
C VAL A 81 -43.08 10.91 49.11
N TYR A 82 -44.28 11.44 49.31
CA TYR A 82 -44.47 12.63 50.13
C TYR A 82 -44.86 12.22 51.55
N SER A 83 -44.01 12.52 52.54
CA SER A 83 -44.27 12.17 53.94
C SER A 83 -43.70 13.24 54.87
N GLY A 84 -44.48 13.65 55.88
CA GLY A 84 -44.04 14.66 56.85
C GLY A 84 -43.76 16.05 56.27
N GLY A 85 -44.39 16.41 55.14
CA GLY A 85 -44.23 17.71 54.49
C GLY A 85 -42.95 17.88 53.67
N THR A 86 -42.21 16.80 53.43
CA THR A 86 -40.97 16.81 52.63
C THR A 86 -40.95 15.60 51.69
N PRO A 87 -40.59 15.74 50.40
CA PRO A 87 -40.41 14.59 49.53
C PRO A 87 -39.26 13.70 50.05
N GLN A 88 -39.48 12.40 50.03
CA GLN A 88 -38.51 11.37 50.40
C GLN A 88 -38.28 10.48 49.19
N ILE A 89 -37.06 9.97 49.01
CA ILE A 89 -36.84 8.83 48.11
C ILE A 89 -36.97 7.56 48.94
N ARG A 90 -37.85 6.66 48.52
CA ARG A 90 -38.07 5.33 49.11
C ARG A 90 -37.64 4.26 48.11
N VAL A 91 -37.05 3.18 48.60
CA VAL A 91 -36.84 1.96 47.82
C VAL A 91 -37.85 0.92 48.30
N TRP A 92 -38.73 0.51 47.40
CA TRP A 92 -39.82 -0.43 47.63
C TRP A 92 -39.55 -1.75 46.91
N ASP A 93 -39.79 -2.86 47.60
CA ASP A 93 -39.73 -4.20 47.01
C ASP A 93 -41.15 -4.60 46.58
N ASN A 94 -41.39 -4.70 45.26
CA ASN A 94 -42.70 -5.04 44.71
C ASN A 94 -43.08 -6.49 45.00
N THR A 95 -42.09 -7.37 45.09
CA THR A 95 -42.30 -8.80 45.35
C THR A 95 -42.66 -9.05 46.82
N LEU A 96 -41.97 -8.39 47.74
CA LEU A 96 -42.19 -8.54 49.18
C LEU A 96 -43.27 -7.59 49.74
N GLY A 97 -43.60 -6.53 49.00
CA GLY A 97 -44.56 -5.50 49.42
C GLY A 97 -44.07 -4.71 50.64
N THR A 98 -42.77 -4.41 50.71
CA THR A 98 -42.14 -3.74 51.87
C THR A 98 -41.14 -2.65 51.46
N SER A 99 -40.93 -1.68 52.35
CA SER A 99 -39.94 -0.60 52.18
C SER A 99 -38.56 -1.05 52.66
N LEU A 100 -37.56 -1.06 51.77
CA LEU A 100 -36.18 -1.46 52.07
C LEU A 100 -35.34 -0.30 52.64
N GLY A 101 -35.80 0.94 52.46
CA GLY A 101 -35.17 2.13 53.02
C GLY A 101 -35.79 3.41 52.48
N GLN A 102 -35.59 4.52 53.19
CA GLN A 102 -36.06 5.85 52.76
C GLN A 102 -35.11 6.94 53.25
N VAL A 103 -34.95 8.01 52.46
CA VAL A 103 -34.08 9.16 52.75
C VAL A 103 -34.80 10.45 52.37
N ALA A 104 -34.70 11.48 53.23
CA ALA A 104 -35.29 12.78 52.96
C ALA A 104 -34.50 13.55 51.88
N LEU A 105 -35.22 14.19 50.96
CA LEU A 105 -34.63 15.09 49.97
C LEU A 105 -34.36 16.48 50.58
N THR A 106 -33.51 16.52 51.60
CA THR A 106 -32.97 17.74 52.24
C THR A 106 -31.49 17.97 51.91
N GLN A 107 -30.91 17.07 51.10
CA GLN A 107 -29.54 17.07 50.61
C GLN A 107 -29.47 16.19 49.35
N ASN A 108 -28.33 16.16 48.66
CA ASN A 108 -28.13 15.23 47.54
C ASN A 108 -28.29 13.78 48.01
N VAL A 109 -29.09 13.01 47.29
CA VAL A 109 -29.42 11.62 47.64
C VAL A 109 -28.77 10.67 46.64
N LYS A 110 -28.08 9.65 47.16
CA LYS A 110 -27.51 8.53 46.39
C LYS A 110 -28.18 7.24 46.83
N ILE A 111 -28.71 6.48 45.89
CA ILE A 111 -29.26 5.14 46.10
C ILE A 111 -28.37 4.18 45.33
N SER A 112 -27.66 3.31 46.05
CA SER A 112 -26.89 2.22 45.47
C SER A 112 -27.63 0.91 45.69
N ILE A 113 -27.99 0.24 44.61
CA ILE A 113 -28.72 -1.03 44.58
C ILE A 113 -27.76 -2.10 44.09
N ASN A 114 -27.49 -3.08 44.96
CA ASN A 114 -26.64 -4.21 44.65
C ASN A 114 -27.51 -5.36 44.16
N GLY A 115 -27.45 -5.66 42.87
CA GLY A 115 -28.26 -6.69 42.22
C GLY A 115 -27.92 -8.13 42.62
N LEU A 116 -28.82 -9.06 42.32
CA LEU A 116 -28.72 -10.48 42.62
C LEU A 116 -28.02 -11.23 41.48
N PRO A 117 -27.03 -12.08 41.77
CA PRO A 117 -26.33 -12.81 40.72
C PRO A 117 -27.24 -13.84 40.02
N GLY A 118 -27.27 -13.79 38.69
CA GLY A 118 -27.92 -14.79 37.84
C GLY A 118 -29.45 -14.75 37.75
N ILE A 119 -30.07 -13.62 38.10
CA ILE A 119 -31.48 -13.32 37.80
C ILE A 119 -31.54 -11.97 37.09
N SER A 120 -32.60 -11.72 36.31
CA SER A 120 -32.87 -10.39 35.75
C SER A 120 -33.53 -9.50 36.79
N ASP A 121 -32.76 -8.60 37.39
CA ASP A 121 -33.23 -7.55 38.27
C ASP A 121 -33.85 -6.41 37.46
N LYS A 122 -35.07 -6.05 37.84
CA LYS A 122 -35.77 -4.90 37.31
C LYS A 122 -35.85 -3.82 38.38
N VAL A 123 -35.18 -2.70 38.15
CA VAL A 123 -35.30 -1.51 39.00
C VAL A 123 -36.07 -0.44 38.26
N VAL A 124 -37.22 -0.04 38.80
CA VAL A 124 -38.00 1.08 38.28
C VAL A 124 -37.70 2.35 39.07
N VAL A 125 -37.24 3.40 38.40
CA VAL A 125 -37.10 4.75 38.98
C VAL A 125 -38.36 5.55 38.67
N ASP A 126 -39.08 5.94 39.71
CA ASP A 126 -40.29 6.75 39.65
C ASP A 126 -40.11 8.02 40.48
N LEU A 127 -39.86 9.15 39.83
CA LEU A 127 -39.75 10.45 40.50
C LEU A 127 -41.11 11.14 40.70
N GLY A 128 -42.19 10.45 40.37
CA GLY A 128 -43.55 10.95 40.53
C GLY A 128 -43.99 10.76 41.97
N TYR A 129 -44.72 11.73 42.49
CA TYR A 129 -45.31 11.65 43.81
C TYR A 129 -46.68 12.33 43.82
N ASP A 130 -47.39 12.14 44.93
CA ASP A 130 -48.66 12.81 45.21
C ASP A 130 -48.55 13.42 46.61
N ASP A 131 -48.57 14.75 46.71
CA ASP A 131 -48.59 15.47 47.99
C ASP A 131 -50.01 15.90 48.41
N GLY A 132 -51.03 15.51 47.65
CA GLY A 132 -52.42 15.92 47.82
C GLY A 132 -52.80 17.19 47.06
N ALA A 133 -51.89 17.82 46.32
CA ALA A 133 -52.13 19.00 45.50
C ALA A 133 -51.39 18.93 44.15
N ALA A 134 -52.10 18.56 43.08
CA ALA A 134 -51.51 18.43 41.75
C ALA A 134 -50.85 19.73 41.23
N GLY A 135 -49.67 19.59 40.63
CA GLY A 135 -48.86 20.65 40.05
C GLY A 135 -47.87 21.32 41.02
N THR A 136 -47.62 20.76 42.21
CA THR A 136 -46.65 21.30 43.16
C THR A 136 -45.25 20.72 42.89
N ASN A 137 -44.26 21.60 42.78
CA ASN A 137 -42.84 21.20 42.66
C ASN A 137 -42.10 21.50 43.97
N ALA A 138 -41.20 20.61 44.38
CA ALA A 138 -40.35 20.82 45.55
C ALA A 138 -39.50 22.12 45.41
N THR A 139 -39.45 22.93 46.47
CA THR A 139 -38.87 24.29 46.46
C THR A 139 -37.34 24.34 46.59
N SER A 140 -36.68 23.22 46.88
CA SER A 140 -35.23 23.10 46.95
C SER A 140 -34.80 21.73 46.42
N PRO A 141 -34.58 21.60 45.11
CA PRO A 141 -34.21 20.34 44.53
C PRO A 141 -32.75 20.00 44.85
N PHE A 142 -32.49 18.71 45.07
CA PHE A 142 -31.17 18.15 45.28
C PHE A 142 -30.85 17.19 44.14
N ALA A 143 -29.58 16.84 43.98
CA ALA A 143 -29.20 15.83 43.02
C ALA A 143 -29.66 14.46 43.51
N VAL A 144 -30.19 13.64 42.59
CA VAL A 144 -30.58 12.26 42.86
C VAL A 144 -29.73 11.36 42.00
N MET A 145 -29.09 10.37 42.61
CA MET A 145 -28.36 9.34 41.90
C MET A 145 -28.95 7.97 42.23
N VAL A 146 -29.27 7.21 41.19
CA VAL A 146 -29.64 5.80 41.31
C VAL A 146 -28.57 4.99 40.58
N GLU A 147 -27.93 4.08 41.31
CA GLU A 147 -26.93 3.15 40.78
C GLU A 147 -27.46 1.72 40.92
N LEU A 148 -27.51 0.99 39.81
CA LEU A 148 -27.74 -0.45 39.78
C LEU A 148 -26.42 -1.14 39.38
N ASP A 149 -25.92 -2.03 40.24
CA ASP A 149 -24.72 -2.84 39.95
C ASP A 149 -25.04 -4.15 39.23
N GLY A 150 -26.33 -4.46 38.97
CA GLY A 150 -26.85 -5.64 38.25
C GLY A 150 -26.62 -6.97 38.97
N GLY A 151 -25.44 -7.15 39.55
CA GLY A 151 -24.95 -8.41 40.05
C GLY A 151 -24.02 -9.02 39.01
N LYS A 152 -23.86 -10.34 39.05
CA LYS A 152 -23.07 -11.04 38.06
C LYS A 152 -24.00 -11.76 37.10
N ASP A 153 -23.95 -11.36 35.83
CA ASP A 153 -24.77 -12.01 34.81
C ASP A 153 -24.35 -13.42 34.45
N VAL A 154 -25.35 -14.20 34.09
CA VAL A 154 -25.20 -15.44 33.35
C VAL A 154 -25.46 -15.11 31.88
N PRO A 155 -24.45 -15.21 30.99
CA PRO A 155 -24.60 -14.86 29.58
C PRO A 155 -25.82 -15.53 28.95
N LEU A 156 -26.65 -14.75 28.25
CA LEU A 156 -27.90 -15.17 27.57
C LEU A 156 -29.08 -15.57 28.48
N LEU A 157 -28.93 -15.55 29.81
CA LEU A 157 -29.96 -16.04 30.75
C LEU A 157 -30.39 -15.01 31.80
N SER A 158 -29.53 -14.04 32.14
CA SER A 158 -29.89 -12.84 32.89
C SER A 158 -29.46 -11.60 32.12
N ASP A 159 -30.21 -10.54 32.34
CA ASP A 159 -30.03 -9.20 31.78
C ASP A 159 -30.81 -8.25 32.70
N ASP A 160 -30.11 -7.30 33.30
CA ASP A 160 -30.65 -6.39 34.30
C ASP A 160 -31.09 -5.09 33.64
N THR A 161 -32.18 -4.50 34.14
CA THR A 161 -32.69 -3.27 33.54
C THR A 161 -33.03 -2.23 34.59
N LEU A 162 -32.38 -1.09 34.49
CA LEU A 162 -32.78 0.14 35.17
C LEU A 162 -33.77 0.91 34.29
N THR A 163 -35.05 0.82 34.61
CA THR A 163 -36.11 1.51 33.86
C THR A 163 -36.48 2.82 34.52
N PHE A 164 -36.36 3.94 33.82
CA PHE A 164 -37.04 5.17 34.21
C PHE A 164 -38.51 5.09 33.75
N ASN A 165 -39.41 4.98 34.71
CA ASN A 165 -40.85 4.98 34.47
C ASN A 165 -41.53 5.72 35.61
N SER A 166 -41.79 7.00 35.38
CA SER A 166 -42.31 7.89 36.39
C SER A 166 -43.77 8.25 36.15
N SER A 167 -44.57 8.22 37.22
CA SER A 167 -46.01 8.44 37.19
C SER A 167 -46.49 9.14 38.45
N GLY A 168 -47.44 10.07 38.34
CA GLY A 168 -47.98 10.80 39.49
C GLY A 168 -48.57 12.15 39.08
N PRO A 169 -49.36 12.79 39.95
CA PRO A 169 -49.84 14.16 39.73
C PRO A 169 -48.74 15.21 39.83
N ASP A 170 -47.65 14.93 40.57
CA ASP A 170 -46.48 15.78 40.76
C ASP A 170 -45.19 15.05 40.38
N PHE A 171 -44.13 15.82 40.11
CA PHE A 171 -42.84 15.29 39.66
C PHE A 171 -41.68 15.94 40.42
N TYR A 172 -40.81 15.12 41.00
CA TYR A 172 -39.60 15.63 41.63
C TYR A 172 -38.57 16.03 40.59
N ASN A 173 -38.19 17.31 40.58
CA ASN A 173 -37.28 17.89 39.59
C ASN A 173 -35.87 18.07 40.21
N PRO A 174 -34.96 17.08 40.12
CA PRO A 174 -33.65 17.16 40.76
C PRO A 174 -32.74 18.22 40.10
N THR A 175 -31.72 18.71 40.82
CA THR A 175 -30.69 19.59 40.21
C THR A 175 -29.85 18.84 39.19
N THR A 176 -29.63 17.54 39.41
CA THR A 176 -29.13 16.60 38.42
C THR A 176 -29.69 15.23 38.74
N LEU A 177 -30.22 14.54 37.72
CA LEU A 177 -30.52 13.12 37.80
C LEU A 177 -29.31 12.35 37.25
N PHE A 178 -28.72 11.51 38.10
CA PHE A 178 -27.71 10.54 37.71
C PHE A 178 -28.36 9.16 37.67
N LEU A 179 -28.43 8.53 36.51
CA LEU A 179 -28.79 7.12 36.37
C LEU A 179 -27.54 6.36 35.97
N LYS A 180 -27.19 5.36 36.77
CA LYS A 180 -26.02 4.52 36.50
C LYS A 180 -26.40 3.06 36.56
N SER A 181 -26.01 2.30 35.53
CA SER A 181 -26.20 0.85 35.50
C SER A 181 -24.99 0.15 34.90
N THR A 182 -24.70 -1.05 35.39
CA THR A 182 -23.83 -2.04 34.74
C THR A 182 -24.43 -2.60 33.45
N ASP A 183 -25.74 -2.43 33.25
CA ASP A 183 -26.53 -3.08 32.20
C ASP A 183 -27.43 -2.04 31.51
N ASP A 184 -28.60 -2.45 31.07
CA ASP A 184 -29.50 -1.64 30.26
C ASP A 184 -30.21 -0.54 31.05
N ILE A 185 -30.22 0.66 30.46
CA ILE A 185 -31.07 1.77 30.91
C ILE A 185 -32.16 2.04 29.88
N VAL A 186 -33.42 1.93 30.33
CA VAL A 186 -34.59 2.11 29.48
C VAL A 186 -35.43 3.28 29.96
N PHE A 187 -35.72 4.23 29.08
CA PHE A 187 -36.70 5.28 29.33
C PHE A 187 -38.08 4.84 28.81
N ALA A 188 -38.95 4.40 29.72
CA ALA A 188 -40.32 3.99 29.41
C ALA A 188 -41.34 5.14 29.54
N SER A 189 -40.97 6.24 30.22
CA SER A 189 -41.76 7.46 30.33
C SER A 189 -40.92 8.70 30.03
N SER A 190 -41.57 9.85 29.86
CA SER A 190 -40.86 11.13 29.66
C SER A 190 -40.22 11.63 30.96
N PHE A 191 -39.05 12.25 30.85
CA PHE A 191 -38.35 12.96 31.92
C PHE A 191 -38.29 14.45 31.56
N VAL A 192 -38.88 15.32 32.37
CA VAL A 192 -38.89 16.77 32.13
C VAL A 192 -38.37 17.49 33.36
N SER A 193 -37.16 18.06 33.26
CA SER A 193 -36.45 18.68 34.36
C SER A 193 -35.78 19.99 33.93
N THR A 194 -35.64 20.91 34.89
CA THR A 194 -34.81 22.11 34.73
C THR A 194 -33.36 21.88 35.17
N GLY A 195 -33.09 20.74 35.81
CA GLY A 195 -31.75 20.29 36.18
C GLY A 195 -31.08 19.52 35.04
N LYS A 196 -29.93 18.92 35.33
CA LYS A 196 -29.15 18.16 34.35
C LYS A 196 -29.53 16.69 34.31
N LEU A 197 -29.30 16.01 33.18
CA LEU A 197 -29.49 14.56 33.05
C LEU A 197 -28.16 13.91 32.67
N ASN A 198 -27.68 13.00 33.51
CA ASN A 198 -26.50 12.19 33.25
C ASN A 198 -26.85 10.71 33.36
N VAL A 199 -26.81 10.01 32.25
CA VAL A 199 -27.10 8.58 32.16
C VAL A 199 -25.81 7.87 31.77
N ASP A 200 -25.44 6.86 32.53
CA ASP A 200 -24.22 6.08 32.34
C ASP A 200 -24.57 4.58 32.43
N SER A 201 -24.55 3.90 31.30
CA SER A 201 -24.77 2.45 31.18
C SER A 201 -23.47 1.79 30.72
N GLN A 202 -23.29 0.50 31.00
CA GLN A 202 -22.22 -0.26 30.33
C GLN A 202 -22.72 -1.07 29.13
N GLU A 203 -24.03 -1.22 28.89
CA GLU A 203 -24.57 -2.03 27.80
C GLU A 203 -25.39 -1.22 26.80
N ALA A 204 -26.61 -0.83 27.15
CA ALA A 204 -27.41 0.00 26.27
C ALA A 204 -28.22 1.09 26.96
N ILE A 205 -28.50 2.14 26.19
CA ILE A 205 -29.50 3.15 26.52
C ILE A 205 -30.57 3.16 25.43
N THR A 206 -31.81 2.89 25.81
CA THR A 206 -32.94 2.88 24.88
C THR A 206 -34.01 3.89 25.29
N ALA A 207 -34.44 4.71 24.33
CA ALA A 207 -35.58 5.63 24.48
C ALA A 207 -36.50 5.52 23.27
N ASN A 208 -37.76 5.16 23.51
CA ASN A 208 -38.74 4.91 22.46
C ASN A 208 -40.00 5.75 22.66
N GLY A 209 -40.24 6.73 21.79
CA GLY A 209 -41.43 7.59 21.82
C GLY A 209 -41.55 8.50 23.05
N VAL A 210 -40.47 8.69 23.80
CA VAL A 210 -40.44 9.49 25.04
C VAL A 210 -39.79 10.86 24.84
N THR A 211 -40.10 11.81 25.73
CA THR A 211 -39.45 13.13 25.79
C THR A 211 -38.49 13.21 26.97
N LEU A 212 -37.24 13.56 26.71
CA LEU A 212 -36.21 13.84 27.70
C LEU A 212 -35.84 15.34 27.62
N GLN A 213 -36.07 16.08 28.69
CA GLN A 213 -35.75 17.50 28.78
C GLN A 213 -34.90 17.79 30.02
N ALA A 214 -33.77 18.48 29.82
CA ALA A 214 -32.82 18.85 30.86
C ALA A 214 -32.13 20.19 30.53
N SER A 215 -31.37 20.74 31.46
CA SER A 215 -30.47 21.89 31.24
C SER A 215 -29.25 21.51 30.41
N ASP A 216 -28.61 20.38 30.72
CA ASP A 216 -27.58 19.71 29.91
C ASP A 216 -27.86 18.21 29.95
N MET A 217 -27.52 17.48 28.89
CA MET A 217 -27.79 16.05 28.78
C MET A 217 -26.57 15.28 28.29
N TYR A 218 -26.21 14.23 29.02
CA TYR A 218 -25.21 13.24 28.64
C TYR A 218 -25.83 11.85 28.75
N LEU A 219 -25.89 11.11 27.64
CA LEU A 219 -26.17 9.67 27.61
C LEU A 219 -24.89 8.96 27.18
N GLY A 220 -24.24 8.31 28.13
CA GLY A 220 -23.00 7.58 27.94
C GLY A 220 -23.20 6.08 28.06
N VAL A 221 -22.69 5.34 27.09
CA VAL A 221 -22.46 3.90 27.22
C VAL A 221 -20.96 3.66 27.25
N THR A 222 -20.45 3.04 28.31
CA THR A 222 -19.02 2.72 28.41
C THR A 222 -18.82 1.27 28.85
N LYS A 223 -18.39 0.40 27.91
CA LYS A 223 -18.00 -0.99 28.19
C LYS A 223 -16.50 -1.15 27.99
N ALA A 224 -15.80 -1.59 29.03
CA ALA A 224 -14.38 -1.91 28.94
C ALA A 224 -14.13 -3.34 29.41
N VAL A 225 -13.47 -4.14 28.57
CA VAL A 225 -13.03 -5.51 28.90
C VAL A 225 -11.51 -5.53 28.90
N THR A 226 -10.88 -5.78 30.06
CA THR A 226 -9.41 -5.74 30.23
C THR A 226 -8.78 -7.14 30.33
N ASP A 227 -9.54 -8.14 30.81
CA ASP A 227 -9.13 -9.54 30.85
C ASP A 227 -10.28 -10.34 30.22
N GLY A 228 -10.02 -11.04 29.11
CA GLY A 228 -11.02 -11.88 28.45
C GLY A 228 -11.49 -13.05 29.33
N VAL A 229 -12.48 -13.83 28.87
CA VAL A 229 -12.93 -15.03 29.60
C VAL A 229 -11.83 -16.10 29.60
N THR A 230 -11.42 -16.54 30.79
CA THR A 230 -10.52 -17.69 31.00
C THR A 230 -11.33 -18.98 31.04
N LEU A 231 -11.08 -19.93 30.13
CA LEU A 231 -11.68 -21.28 30.22
C LEU A 231 -10.99 -22.13 31.30
N LEU A 232 -11.60 -23.27 31.67
CA LEU A 232 -11.12 -24.20 32.73
C LEU A 232 -9.64 -24.63 32.60
N ASP A 233 -9.03 -24.47 31.41
CA ASP A 233 -7.67 -24.88 31.08
C ASP A 233 -6.65 -23.70 31.04
N GLY A 234 -7.02 -22.48 31.47
CA GLY A 234 -6.10 -21.34 31.54
C GLY A 234 -5.87 -20.58 30.23
N PHE A 235 -6.67 -20.83 29.19
CA PHE A 235 -6.71 -20.05 27.96
C PHE A 235 -7.63 -18.82 28.11
N ASN A 236 -7.09 -17.61 27.93
CA ASN A 236 -7.88 -16.36 27.78
C ASN A 236 -8.28 -16.20 26.31
N LEU A 237 -9.54 -16.44 25.95
CA LEU A 237 -9.94 -16.63 24.53
C LEU A 237 -10.82 -15.54 23.94
N LEU A 238 -11.66 -14.88 24.75
CA LEU A 238 -12.79 -14.08 24.25
C LEU A 238 -12.89 -12.75 25.01
N GLY A 239 -12.75 -11.64 24.28
CA GLY A 239 -13.13 -10.31 24.76
C GLY A 239 -14.26 -9.76 23.90
N ASN A 240 -15.41 -9.45 24.52
CA ASN A 240 -16.54 -8.85 23.81
C ASN A 240 -17.01 -7.60 24.56
N ALA A 241 -16.93 -6.45 23.90
CA ALA A 241 -17.53 -5.22 24.39
C ALA A 241 -18.54 -4.71 23.35
N SER A 242 -19.80 -4.71 23.72
CA SER A 242 -20.88 -4.16 22.90
C SER A 242 -21.54 -3.03 23.66
N GLY A 243 -21.75 -1.91 22.99
CA GLY A 243 -22.39 -0.73 23.55
C GLY A 243 -23.33 -0.10 22.54
N ALA A 244 -24.55 0.24 22.95
CA ALA A 244 -25.55 0.80 22.04
C ALA A 244 -26.38 1.94 22.63
N ILE A 245 -26.60 3.00 21.84
CA ILE A 245 -27.65 3.99 22.12
C ILE A 245 -28.68 3.95 21.00
N ASN A 246 -29.92 3.61 21.34
CA ASN A 246 -31.02 3.44 20.40
C ASN A 246 -32.16 4.43 20.71
N LEU A 247 -32.38 5.38 19.80
CA LEU A 247 -33.42 6.40 19.91
C LEU A 247 -34.45 6.22 18.78
N VAL A 248 -35.67 5.83 19.13
CA VAL A 248 -36.75 5.58 18.17
C VAL A 248 -37.91 6.53 18.45
N GLY A 249 -38.11 7.54 17.60
CA GLY A 249 -39.15 8.56 17.80
C GLY A 249 -39.02 9.35 19.12
N ALA A 250 -37.84 9.36 19.74
CA ALA A 250 -37.61 10.05 21.01
C ALA A 250 -37.34 11.55 20.80
N THR A 251 -37.72 12.40 21.76
CA THR A 251 -37.43 13.84 21.73
C THR A 251 -36.48 14.22 22.87
N LEU A 252 -35.28 14.68 22.57
CA LEU A 252 -34.28 15.15 23.53
C LEU A 252 -34.14 16.67 23.40
N THR A 253 -34.29 17.40 24.51
CA THR A 253 -34.08 18.86 24.55
C THR A 253 -33.17 19.24 25.71
N ALA A 254 -32.03 19.87 25.41
CA ALA A 254 -31.09 20.36 26.42
C ALA A 254 -30.32 21.60 25.94
N GLY A 255 -29.47 22.19 26.78
CA GLY A 255 -28.47 23.18 26.36
C GLY A 255 -27.44 22.53 25.45
N ASP A 256 -26.81 21.49 25.96
CA ASP A 256 -25.89 20.58 25.29
C ASP A 256 -26.45 19.14 25.28
N ILE A 257 -26.28 18.40 24.17
CA ILE A 257 -26.66 16.98 24.05
C ILE A 257 -25.44 16.15 23.65
N GLY A 258 -25.01 15.27 24.54
CA GLY A 258 -23.99 14.25 24.29
C GLY A 258 -24.55 12.84 24.24
N LEU A 259 -24.33 12.13 23.14
CA LEU A 259 -24.60 10.70 22.97
C LEU A 259 -23.27 10.01 22.67
N ILE A 260 -22.68 9.36 23.68
CA ILE A 260 -21.32 8.83 23.58
C ILE A 260 -21.34 7.34 23.88
N VAL A 261 -20.83 6.54 22.95
CA VAL A 261 -20.63 5.11 23.12
C VAL A 261 -19.14 4.83 23.03
N ASN A 262 -18.56 4.36 24.13
CA ASN A 262 -17.17 3.94 24.20
C ASN A 262 -17.12 2.44 24.49
N THR A 263 -16.68 1.66 23.52
CA THR A 263 -16.35 0.25 23.75
C THR A 263 -14.86 0.04 23.62
N SER A 264 -14.32 -0.74 24.56
CA SER A 264 -12.90 -1.08 24.54
C SER A 264 -12.67 -2.53 24.94
N VAL A 265 -11.80 -3.19 24.18
CA VAL A 265 -11.31 -4.52 24.49
C VAL A 265 -9.78 -4.52 24.51
N ASN A 266 -9.22 -4.90 25.64
CA ASN A 266 -7.80 -5.17 25.82
C ASN A 266 -7.66 -6.64 26.25
N VAL A 267 -6.90 -7.44 25.49
CA VAL A 267 -6.71 -8.87 25.77
C VAL A 267 -5.28 -9.23 25.42
N SER A 268 -4.56 -9.90 26.34
CA SER A 268 -3.18 -10.32 26.16
C SER A 268 -2.97 -11.81 26.51
N THR A 269 -2.21 -12.56 25.70
CA THR A 269 -1.86 -13.98 25.92
C THR A 269 -0.35 -14.28 25.78
N THR A 270 0.24 -15.08 26.69
CA THR A 270 1.72 -15.23 26.75
C THR A 270 2.30 -16.63 26.96
N ASP A 271 1.55 -17.70 27.27
CA ASP A 271 1.96 -19.11 27.09
C ASP A 271 0.91 -20.10 27.64
N SER A 272 0.41 -21.02 26.82
CA SER A 272 -0.41 -22.17 27.25
C SER A 272 0.18 -23.47 26.70
N SER A 273 0.60 -24.38 27.60
CA SER A 273 1.15 -25.69 27.22
C SER A 273 0.04 -26.71 27.04
N TYR A 274 -0.06 -27.33 25.86
CA TYR A 274 -1.05 -28.37 25.57
C TYR A 274 -0.36 -29.73 25.34
N ALA A 275 -1.11 -30.83 25.54
CA ALA A 275 -0.64 -32.22 25.38
C ALA A 275 0.66 -32.54 26.15
N SER A 276 0.65 -32.47 27.49
CA SER A 276 1.84 -32.79 28.32
C SER A 276 3.09 -31.92 28.02
N ASN A 277 2.87 -30.65 27.63
CA ASN A 277 3.88 -29.68 27.21
C ASN A 277 4.54 -30.00 25.85
N LEU A 278 3.83 -30.64 24.91
CA LEU A 278 4.34 -30.92 23.55
C LEU A 278 4.15 -29.74 22.58
N ILE A 279 3.10 -28.92 22.75
CA ILE A 279 2.79 -27.78 21.84
C ILE A 279 2.52 -26.52 22.66
N LYS A 280 3.10 -25.39 22.27
CA LYS A 280 2.75 -24.05 22.79
C LYS A 280 1.79 -23.35 21.85
N VAL A 281 0.64 -22.93 22.36
CA VAL A 281 -0.37 -22.19 21.60
C VAL A 281 -0.72 -20.90 22.33
N ALA A 282 -0.87 -19.81 21.59
CA ALA A 282 -1.56 -18.61 22.06
C ALA A 282 -2.62 -18.16 21.05
N PHE A 283 -3.80 -17.81 21.55
CA PHE A 283 -4.95 -17.48 20.73
C PHE A 283 -5.77 -16.35 21.34
N VAL A 284 -6.17 -15.37 20.53
CA VAL A 284 -7.06 -14.27 20.92
C VAL A 284 -8.16 -14.07 19.89
N GLN A 285 -9.41 -14.00 20.36
CA GLN A 285 -10.54 -13.54 19.56
C GLN A 285 -11.27 -12.42 20.31
N THR A 286 -11.42 -11.26 19.66
CA THR A 286 -12.07 -10.11 20.28
C THR A 286 -13.05 -9.40 19.35
N ASN A 287 -14.13 -8.88 19.94
CA ASN A 287 -15.11 -8.04 19.29
C ASN A 287 -15.35 -6.75 20.10
N SER A 288 -15.28 -5.59 19.46
CA SER A 288 -15.66 -4.31 20.07
C SER A 288 -16.59 -3.57 19.15
N ASP A 289 -17.83 -3.37 19.59
CA ASP A 289 -18.90 -2.77 18.79
C ASP A 289 -19.49 -1.55 19.51
N ALA A 290 -19.37 -0.37 18.91
CA ALA A 290 -19.96 0.87 19.41
C ALA A 290 -20.99 1.41 18.42
N GLN A 291 -22.26 1.46 18.81
CA GLN A 291 -23.35 1.85 17.90
C GLN A 291 -24.24 2.95 18.46
N ILE A 292 -24.53 3.96 17.63
CA ILE A 292 -25.56 4.96 17.90
C ILE A 292 -26.56 4.94 16.74
N THR A 293 -27.83 4.67 17.03
CA THR A 293 -28.89 4.61 16.03
C THR A 293 -30.05 5.53 16.38
N LEU A 294 -30.34 6.46 15.47
CA LEU A 294 -31.51 7.35 15.52
C LEU A 294 -32.45 6.95 14.37
N SER A 295 -33.69 6.62 14.69
CA SER A 295 -34.69 6.21 13.70
C SER A 295 -36.10 6.72 14.05
N GLY A 296 -37.03 6.54 13.11
CA GLY A 296 -38.36 7.12 13.23
C GLY A 296 -38.31 8.65 13.21
N ALA A 297 -39.14 9.30 14.04
CA ALA A 297 -39.20 10.76 14.15
C ALA A 297 -38.40 11.29 15.36
N THR A 298 -37.17 10.82 15.55
CA THR A 298 -36.31 11.23 16.67
C THR A 298 -35.87 12.69 16.54
N ASN A 299 -36.05 13.51 17.58
CA ASN A 299 -35.74 14.94 17.57
C ASN A 299 -34.74 15.30 18.67
N LEU A 300 -33.55 15.78 18.30
CA LEU A 300 -32.52 16.27 19.20
C LEU A 300 -32.42 17.79 19.04
N ASN A 301 -32.67 18.52 20.12
CA ASN A 301 -32.69 19.99 20.13
C ASN A 301 -31.75 20.54 21.21
N ALA A 302 -30.53 20.93 20.80
CA ALA A 302 -29.56 21.62 21.65
C ALA A 302 -29.76 23.15 21.57
N THR A 303 -30.34 23.71 22.63
CA THR A 303 -30.85 25.08 22.68
C THR A 303 -29.76 26.14 22.90
N ALA A 304 -28.62 25.78 23.52
CA ALA A 304 -27.56 26.74 23.88
C ALA A 304 -26.16 26.35 23.39
N GLY A 305 -25.94 25.07 23.06
CA GLY A 305 -24.66 24.54 22.68
C GLY A 305 -24.76 23.52 21.54
N LYS A 306 -24.07 22.39 21.65
CA LYS A 306 -23.84 21.46 20.55
C LYS A 306 -24.53 20.11 20.72
N ILE A 307 -24.66 19.39 19.61
CA ILE A 307 -25.02 17.96 19.57
C ILE A 307 -23.75 17.19 19.20
N THR A 308 -23.36 16.23 20.04
CA THR A 308 -22.26 15.29 19.77
C THR A 308 -22.80 13.86 19.79
N LEU A 309 -22.67 13.13 18.68
CA LEU A 309 -22.85 11.68 18.59
C LEU A 309 -21.49 11.06 18.32
N ALA A 310 -20.93 10.35 19.29
CA ALA A 310 -19.62 9.72 19.17
C ALA A 310 -19.67 8.23 19.48
N ALA A 311 -19.42 7.40 18.47
CA ALA A 311 -19.19 5.97 18.62
C ALA A 311 -17.68 5.70 18.53
N ASN A 312 -17.07 5.28 19.64
CA ASN A 312 -15.66 5.00 19.73
C ASN A 312 -15.46 3.52 20.09
N SER A 313 -14.82 2.79 19.18
CA SER A 313 -14.39 1.41 19.41
C SER A 313 -12.87 1.34 19.43
N THR A 314 -12.31 0.74 20.48
CA THR A 314 -10.86 0.59 20.66
C THR A 314 -10.52 -0.87 20.91
N VAL A 315 -9.67 -1.50 20.09
CA VAL A 315 -9.19 -2.86 20.38
C VAL A 315 -7.68 -3.00 20.32
N THR A 316 -7.09 -3.48 21.40
CA THR A 316 -5.68 -3.84 21.47
C THR A 316 -5.59 -5.14 22.31
N ALA A 317 -5.99 -6.35 21.87
CA ALA A 317 -5.12 -7.21 21.06
C ALA A 317 -3.84 -7.78 21.70
N LYS A 318 -3.16 -8.64 20.92
CA LYS A 318 -1.89 -9.37 21.15
C LYS A 318 -2.25 -10.76 21.77
N ALA A 319 -1.73 -11.94 21.41
CA ALA A 319 -0.30 -12.16 21.59
C ALA A 319 0.23 -13.62 21.62
N THR A 320 1.47 -13.67 21.14
CA THR A 320 2.73 -14.42 21.32
C THR A 320 2.90 -15.84 21.90
N THR A 321 3.94 -16.57 21.45
CA THR A 321 4.61 -17.66 22.21
C THR A 321 6.16 -17.65 22.12
N GLN A 322 6.86 -17.96 23.23
CA GLN A 322 8.34 -17.98 23.42
C GLN A 322 8.84 -19.34 24.01
N PRO A 323 10.14 -19.72 23.97
CA PRO A 323 10.62 -20.98 24.55
C PRO A 323 10.71 -20.95 26.08
N ASP A 324 10.71 -22.13 26.74
CA ASP A 324 10.99 -22.21 28.18
C ASP A 324 12.48 -21.97 28.44
N ALA A 325 12.82 -20.80 29.01
CA ALA A 325 14.19 -20.40 29.29
C ALA A 325 14.98 -21.39 30.18
N ASN A 326 14.28 -22.29 30.89
CA ASN A 326 14.87 -23.30 31.77
C ASN A 326 14.74 -24.74 31.24
N SER A 327 14.07 -24.97 30.10
CA SER A 327 13.90 -26.31 29.53
C SER A 327 15.18 -26.80 28.86
N THR A 328 15.52 -28.06 29.11
CA THR A 328 16.57 -28.83 28.42
C THR A 328 15.98 -29.92 27.52
N ALA A 329 14.64 -29.94 27.38
CA ALA A 329 13.91 -30.99 26.69
C ALA A 329 13.94 -30.76 25.17
N ALA A 330 14.68 -31.61 24.46
CA ALA A 330 14.88 -31.52 23.01
C ALA A 330 13.65 -31.96 22.19
N ASP A 331 12.52 -32.28 22.80
CA ASP A 331 11.29 -32.78 22.18
C ASP A 331 10.11 -31.81 22.33
N LYS A 332 10.37 -30.60 22.82
CA LYS A 332 9.39 -29.52 23.05
C LYS A 332 9.82 -28.33 22.18
N ASP A 333 8.87 -27.45 21.79
CA ASP A 333 9.08 -26.10 21.23
C ASP A 333 8.45 -25.76 19.84
N ALA A 334 7.54 -26.58 19.29
CA ALA A 334 6.66 -26.10 18.22
C ALA A 334 5.68 -25.03 18.76
N SER A 335 5.56 -23.89 18.08
CA SER A 335 4.82 -22.73 18.58
C SER A 335 3.82 -22.17 17.56
N VAL A 336 2.61 -21.83 18.03
CA VAL A 336 1.53 -21.28 17.19
C VAL A 336 0.94 -20.06 17.87
N ALA A 337 0.85 -18.92 17.18
CA ALA A 337 0.14 -17.74 17.70
C ALA A 337 -0.90 -17.23 16.69
N SER A 338 -2.12 -16.93 17.13
CA SER A 338 -3.24 -16.54 16.27
C SER A 338 -4.08 -15.43 16.88
N ALA A 339 -4.48 -14.41 16.12
CA ALA A 339 -5.44 -13.41 16.59
C ALA A 339 -6.47 -13.01 15.52
N ILE A 340 -7.77 -13.06 15.82
CA ILE A 340 -8.83 -12.67 14.87
C ILE A 340 -9.73 -11.63 15.56
N VAL A 341 -9.80 -10.39 15.06
CA VAL A 341 -10.48 -9.30 15.77
C VAL A 341 -11.43 -8.57 14.83
N SER A 342 -12.66 -8.33 15.31
CA SER A 342 -13.67 -7.51 14.63
C SER A 342 -13.97 -6.28 15.47
N SER A 343 -13.87 -5.09 14.90
CA SER A 343 -14.06 -3.84 15.64
C SER A 343 -14.90 -2.87 14.82
N SER A 344 -16.09 -2.52 15.31
CA SER A 344 -17.04 -1.70 14.57
C SER A 344 -17.38 -0.44 15.37
N ALA A 345 -17.50 0.67 14.65
CA ALA A 345 -17.97 1.93 15.20
C ALA A 345 -18.97 2.55 14.22
N GLY A 346 -20.20 2.79 14.67
CA GLY A 346 -21.29 3.24 13.79
C GLY A 346 -22.13 4.35 14.40
N VAL A 347 -22.40 5.37 13.58
CA VAL A 347 -23.43 6.38 13.86
C VAL A 347 -24.41 6.39 12.68
N THR A 348 -25.66 6.03 12.93
CA THR A 348 -26.72 6.04 11.92
C THR A 348 -27.82 7.01 12.33
N VAL A 349 -28.11 7.97 11.46
CA VAL A 349 -29.23 8.90 11.58
C VAL A 349 -30.17 8.69 10.40
N GLY A 350 -31.30 8.02 10.66
CA GLY A 350 -32.28 7.65 9.64
C GLY A 350 -33.70 8.11 9.96
N GLY A 351 -34.66 7.65 9.16
CA GLY A 351 -36.06 8.03 9.25
C GLY A 351 -36.30 9.52 8.94
N SER A 352 -37.12 10.18 9.76
CA SER A 352 -37.37 11.62 9.71
C SER A 352 -36.73 12.33 10.91
N SER A 353 -35.58 11.82 11.38
CA SER A 353 -34.89 12.36 12.54
C SER A 353 -34.45 13.81 12.31
N SER A 354 -34.48 14.66 13.33
CA SER A 354 -34.08 16.07 13.26
C SER A 354 -33.07 16.38 14.34
N LEU A 355 -31.86 16.81 13.96
CA LEU A 355 -30.81 17.26 14.85
C LEU A 355 -30.64 18.77 14.68
N THR A 356 -31.00 19.56 15.68
CA THR A 356 -30.91 21.03 15.67
C THR A 356 -30.08 21.52 16.85
N ALA A 357 -29.01 22.27 16.57
CA ALA A 357 -28.14 22.88 17.56
C ALA A 357 -27.94 24.37 17.26
N SER A 358 -27.81 25.21 18.29
CA SER A 358 -27.31 26.58 18.11
C SER A 358 -25.79 26.61 17.88
N GLY A 359 -25.08 25.62 18.43
CA GLY A 359 -23.68 25.30 18.16
C GLY A 359 -23.50 24.23 17.08
N ALA A 360 -22.44 23.43 17.18
CA ALA A 360 -22.09 22.42 16.18
C ALA A 360 -22.98 21.16 16.26
N VAL A 361 -23.14 20.45 15.13
CA VAL A 361 -23.60 19.06 15.09
C VAL A 361 -22.43 18.19 14.66
N ASN A 362 -21.95 17.32 15.55
CA ASN A 362 -20.81 16.45 15.31
C ASN A 362 -21.25 14.99 15.35
N LEU A 363 -21.04 14.28 14.24
CA LEU A 363 -21.24 12.84 14.13
C LEU A 363 -19.87 12.20 13.90
N THR A 364 -19.42 11.37 14.84
CA THR A 364 -18.08 10.78 14.78
C THR A 364 -18.14 9.29 15.06
N ALA A 365 -17.57 8.49 14.15
CA ALA A 365 -17.27 7.09 14.35
C ALA A 365 -15.76 6.90 14.32
N THR A 366 -15.17 6.46 15.44
CA THR A 366 -13.74 6.24 15.57
C THR A 366 -13.48 4.78 15.91
N ASN A 367 -12.66 4.13 15.11
CA ASN A 367 -12.24 2.75 15.30
C ASN A 367 -10.72 2.70 15.36
N THR A 368 -10.17 2.38 16.52
CA THR A 368 -8.73 2.28 16.73
C THR A 368 -8.40 0.83 17.06
N VAL A 369 -7.60 0.15 16.23
CA VAL A 369 -7.25 -1.25 16.47
C VAL A 369 -5.76 -1.49 16.32
N SER A 370 -5.12 -2.16 17.28
CA SER A 370 -3.68 -2.39 17.28
C SER A 370 -3.32 -3.81 17.72
N VAL A 371 -3.16 -4.79 16.82
CA VAL A 371 -2.81 -6.20 17.18
C VAL A 371 -1.44 -6.62 16.66
N ASP A 372 -0.67 -7.29 17.53
CA ASP A 372 0.69 -7.75 17.27
C ASP A 372 0.80 -9.22 17.71
N THR A 373 0.98 -10.29 16.90
CA THR A 373 0.94 -11.66 17.52
C THR A 373 1.89 -12.73 16.96
N ILE A 374 3.04 -12.81 17.63
CA ILE A 374 4.33 -13.35 17.17
C ILE A 374 4.61 -14.78 17.71
N ALA A 375 4.99 -15.78 16.91
CA ALA A 375 5.43 -17.10 17.40
C ALA A 375 6.97 -17.27 17.26
N ASP A 376 7.73 -17.18 18.36
CA ASP A 376 9.21 -17.16 18.41
C ASP A 376 9.80 -18.42 19.07
N GLY A 377 10.51 -19.24 18.30
CA GLY A 377 11.19 -20.46 18.76
C GLY A 377 12.65 -20.29 19.24
N THR A 378 13.16 -19.06 19.43
CA THR A 378 14.62 -18.80 19.54
C THR A 378 15.19 -18.36 20.89
N ALA A 379 14.36 -18.01 21.88
CA ALA A 379 14.84 -17.46 23.16
C ALA A 379 15.05 -18.50 24.29
N GLY A 380 16.31 -18.78 24.68
CA GLY A 380 16.67 -19.51 25.90
C GLY A 380 18.15 -19.91 25.96
N ALA A 381 18.73 -20.14 27.15
CA ALA A 381 20.13 -20.59 27.30
C ALA A 381 20.42 -21.93 26.59
N ASN A 382 19.37 -22.67 26.26
CA ASN A 382 19.38 -23.96 25.55
C ASN A 382 18.74 -23.89 24.15
N ALA A 383 18.62 -22.71 23.52
CA ALA A 383 17.94 -22.53 22.22
C ALA A 383 18.43 -23.48 21.10
N ASN A 384 19.66 -23.99 21.21
CA ASN A 384 20.25 -24.98 20.30
C ASN A 384 19.58 -26.38 20.36
N GLY A 385 18.76 -26.66 21.39
CA GLY A 385 18.06 -27.92 21.58
C GLY A 385 16.57 -27.91 21.20
N ALA A 386 15.98 -26.72 21.02
CA ALA A 386 14.56 -26.52 20.69
C ALA A 386 14.21 -27.10 19.32
N LYS A 387 13.05 -27.76 19.17
CA LYS A 387 12.64 -28.40 17.90
C LYS A 387 11.21 -28.12 17.48
N GLY A 388 11.02 -27.69 16.23
CA GLY A 388 9.70 -27.45 15.63
C GLY A 388 9.63 -26.27 14.66
N GLY A 389 8.56 -26.23 13.87
CA GLY A 389 8.20 -25.05 13.07
C GLY A 389 7.34 -24.07 13.86
N THR A 390 7.26 -22.83 13.42
CA THR A 390 6.46 -21.78 14.04
C THR A 390 5.46 -21.18 13.05
N VAL A 391 4.27 -20.85 13.55
CA VAL A 391 3.19 -20.26 12.76
C VAL A 391 2.59 -19.08 13.50
N ALA A 392 2.43 -17.94 12.82
CA ALA A 392 1.75 -16.76 13.34
C ALA A 392 0.66 -16.29 12.36
N VAL A 393 -0.58 -16.08 12.79
CA VAL A 393 -1.68 -15.70 11.89
C VAL A 393 -2.55 -14.63 12.52
N THR A 394 -2.73 -13.46 11.89
CA THR A 394 -3.69 -12.45 12.37
C THR A 394 -4.63 -12.01 11.24
N GLN A 395 -5.93 -11.92 11.50
CA GLN A 395 -6.94 -11.44 10.53
C GLN A 395 -7.83 -10.40 11.21
N LEU A 396 -7.92 -9.18 10.69
CA LEU A 396 -8.61 -8.06 11.35
C LEU A 396 -9.60 -7.37 10.42
N GLY A 397 -10.85 -7.23 10.85
CA GLY A 397 -11.92 -6.56 10.12
C GLY A 397 -12.73 -5.62 11.01
N GLY A 398 -13.77 -5.03 10.45
CA GLY A 398 -14.70 -4.17 11.16
C GLY A 398 -14.85 -2.79 10.54
N ASP A 399 -16.10 -2.36 10.47
CA ASP A 399 -16.53 -1.22 9.69
C ASP A 399 -16.64 0.01 10.58
N THR A 400 -16.20 1.13 10.02
CA THR A 400 -16.33 2.44 10.66
C THR A 400 -17.26 3.28 9.82
N SER A 401 -18.44 3.62 10.33
CA SER A 401 -19.44 4.32 9.53
C SER A 401 -20.14 5.47 10.23
N VAL A 402 -20.33 6.55 9.49
CA VAL A 402 -21.31 7.60 9.79
C VAL A 402 -22.26 7.67 8.61
N ASN A 403 -23.53 7.38 8.86
CA ASN A 403 -24.57 7.31 7.83
C ASN A 403 -25.74 8.23 8.19
N VAL A 404 -25.93 9.29 7.42
CA VAL A 404 -27.18 10.06 7.38
C VAL A 404 -28.00 9.57 6.20
N THR A 405 -29.27 9.22 6.44
CA THR A 405 -30.12 8.52 5.48
C THR A 405 -31.57 9.03 5.49
N ASP A 406 -32.38 8.53 4.56
CA ASP A 406 -33.82 8.80 4.44
C ASP A 406 -34.18 10.28 4.30
N THR A 407 -34.80 10.88 5.30
CA THR A 407 -35.21 12.30 5.32
C THR A 407 -34.62 13.04 6.52
N ALA A 408 -33.61 12.45 7.18
CA ALA A 408 -32.98 13.02 8.36
C ALA A 408 -32.42 14.43 8.09
N ALA A 409 -32.69 15.36 8.99
CA ALA A 409 -32.29 16.76 8.86
C ALA A 409 -31.27 17.16 9.94
N LEU A 410 -30.27 17.96 9.55
CA LEU A 410 -29.22 18.47 10.43
C LEU A 410 -29.14 19.99 10.35
N ALA A 411 -29.07 20.67 11.49
CA ALA A 411 -28.94 22.11 11.57
C ALA A 411 -27.99 22.52 12.71
N GLY A 412 -26.95 23.31 12.40
CA GLY A 412 -25.97 23.78 13.38
C GLY A 412 -25.08 24.92 12.89
N SER A 413 -24.27 25.52 13.77
CA SER A 413 -23.25 26.50 13.38
C SER A 413 -22.16 25.90 12.47
N SER A 414 -21.87 24.60 12.64
CA SER A 414 -21.11 23.71 11.75
C SER A 414 -21.77 22.31 11.76
N VAL A 415 -21.58 21.52 10.70
CA VAL A 415 -22.02 20.12 10.65
C VAL A 415 -20.85 19.24 10.21
N THR A 416 -20.53 18.22 11.00
CA THR A 416 -19.46 17.27 10.69
C THR A 416 -19.93 15.83 10.77
N ALA A 417 -19.51 15.01 9.81
CA ALA A 417 -19.72 13.57 9.75
C ALA A 417 -18.38 12.89 9.45
N VAL A 418 -17.76 12.28 10.46
CA VAL A 418 -16.37 11.82 10.40
C VAL A 418 -16.28 10.35 10.77
N SER A 419 -15.69 9.54 9.89
CA SER A 419 -15.34 8.15 10.13
C SER A 419 -13.83 7.98 10.08
N THR A 420 -13.23 7.46 11.15
CA THR A 420 -11.78 7.26 11.24
C THR A 420 -11.45 5.83 11.65
N ALA A 421 -10.69 5.12 10.82
CA ALA A 421 -10.14 3.80 11.14
C ALA A 421 -8.60 3.90 11.21
N ALA A 422 -8.04 3.64 12.40
CA ALA A 422 -6.61 3.56 12.61
C ALA A 422 -6.21 2.13 12.99
N ARG A 423 -5.39 1.49 12.16
CA ARG A 423 -4.98 0.09 12.32
C ARG A 423 -3.46 0.01 12.46
N THR A 424 -2.99 -0.66 13.50
CA THR A 424 -1.57 -0.99 13.68
C THR A 424 -1.43 -2.50 13.76
N VAL A 425 -0.63 -3.14 12.89
CA VAL A 425 -0.52 -4.62 12.88
C VAL A 425 0.93 -5.09 12.82
N HIS A 426 1.26 -6.17 13.53
CA HIS A 426 2.52 -6.91 13.36
C HIS A 426 2.34 -8.42 13.61
N THR A 427 2.57 -9.27 12.60
CA THR A 427 2.51 -10.73 12.79
C THR A 427 3.86 -11.32 12.39
N SER A 428 4.57 -11.93 13.36
CA SER A 428 5.92 -12.47 13.16
C SER A 428 6.00 -13.96 13.52
N ALA A 429 6.70 -14.77 12.73
CA ALA A 429 6.99 -16.16 13.06
C ALA A 429 8.50 -16.39 12.95
N LYS A 430 9.12 -17.04 13.94
CA LYS A 430 10.56 -17.34 13.94
C LYS A 430 10.82 -18.78 14.33
N ALA A 431 11.51 -19.53 13.47
CA ALA A 431 11.72 -20.97 13.61
C ALA A 431 12.63 -21.32 14.80
N THR A 432 12.54 -22.56 15.29
CA THR A 432 13.48 -23.12 16.28
C THR A 432 14.82 -23.55 15.64
N ALA A 433 15.87 -23.75 16.44
CA ALA A 433 17.21 -24.05 15.92
C ALA A 433 17.48 -25.54 15.62
N GLY A 434 16.79 -26.48 16.27
CA GLY A 434 16.93 -27.93 16.10
C GLY A 434 15.79 -28.54 15.27
N GLY A 435 16.09 -29.52 14.41
CA GLY A 435 15.03 -30.32 13.76
C GLY A 435 14.73 -31.61 14.51
N ALA A 436 13.56 -32.21 14.25
CA ALA A 436 12.97 -33.35 14.96
C ALA A 436 13.96 -34.44 15.42
N THR A 437 13.83 -34.93 16.66
CA THR A 437 14.61 -36.08 17.17
C THR A 437 14.19 -37.40 16.52
N GLN A 438 15.12 -38.35 16.47
CA GLN A 438 14.82 -39.75 16.19
C GLN A 438 14.01 -40.35 17.36
N PRO A 439 12.90 -41.06 17.10
CA PRO A 439 12.22 -41.82 18.16
C PRO A 439 13.15 -42.94 18.69
N ALA A 440 12.86 -43.42 19.90
CA ALA A 440 13.55 -44.59 20.45
C ALA A 440 13.56 -45.75 19.44
N ALA A 441 14.67 -46.50 19.39
CA ALA A 441 14.88 -47.56 18.42
C ALA A 441 13.68 -48.52 18.34
N GLY A 442 13.11 -48.68 17.13
CA GLY A 442 12.03 -49.65 16.86
C GLY A 442 10.66 -49.08 16.44
N SER A 443 10.44 -47.76 16.53
CA SER A 443 9.14 -47.14 16.20
C SER A 443 9.29 -45.92 15.28
N PRO A 444 9.35 -46.08 13.94
CA PRO A 444 9.50 -44.95 13.03
C PRO A 444 8.25 -44.07 13.03
N THR A 445 8.43 -42.75 13.04
CA THR A 445 7.32 -41.79 12.89
C THR A 445 6.67 -41.92 11.50
N GLN A 446 5.44 -41.43 11.31
CA GLN A 446 4.79 -41.47 10.00
C GLN A 446 5.60 -40.75 8.92
N GLY A 447 6.30 -39.66 9.27
CA GLY A 447 7.26 -38.98 8.39
C GLY A 447 8.45 -39.87 8.04
N GLN A 448 9.03 -40.62 8.99
CA GLN A 448 10.11 -41.57 8.72
C GLN A 448 9.66 -42.78 7.91
N GLN A 449 8.42 -43.25 8.12
CA GLN A 449 7.82 -44.30 7.31
C GLN A 449 7.62 -43.81 5.87
N GLN A 450 7.19 -42.57 5.67
CA GLN A 450 7.12 -41.98 4.34
C GLN A 450 8.50 -41.70 3.73
N LEU A 451 9.47 -41.20 4.49
CA LEU A 451 10.86 -41.03 4.02
C LEU A 451 11.47 -42.38 3.61
N ALA A 452 11.29 -43.42 4.41
CA ALA A 452 11.74 -44.78 4.09
C ALA A 452 10.96 -45.40 2.91
N SER A 453 9.65 -45.18 2.82
CA SER A 453 8.80 -45.63 1.69
C SER A 453 9.12 -44.88 0.39
N ASN A 454 9.70 -43.69 0.49
CA ASN A 454 10.18 -42.88 -0.63
C ASN A 454 11.71 -42.96 -0.82
N ASN A 455 12.40 -43.94 -0.21
CA ASN A 455 13.86 -44.15 -0.34
C ASN A 455 14.76 -42.95 0.04
N ALA A 456 14.30 -42.04 0.89
CA ALA A 456 15.08 -40.92 1.39
C ALA A 456 16.02 -41.36 2.53
N GLN A 457 17.19 -41.92 2.20
CA GLN A 457 18.28 -42.18 3.15
C GLN A 457 19.30 -41.04 3.16
N THR A 458 19.69 -40.56 4.34
CA THR A 458 20.87 -39.70 4.53
C THR A 458 22.00 -40.51 5.17
N GLY A 459 23.22 -40.43 4.63
CA GLY A 459 24.40 -41.09 5.21
C GLY A 459 24.97 -40.39 6.47
N ASP A 460 24.52 -39.17 6.75
CA ASP A 460 25.13 -38.24 7.71
C ASP A 460 24.32 -38.02 9.01
N GLY A 461 23.21 -38.73 9.21
CA GLY A 461 22.37 -38.60 10.41
C GLY A 461 21.06 -37.81 10.17
N ALA A 462 20.47 -37.29 11.26
CA ALA A 462 19.13 -36.70 11.29
C ALA A 462 19.03 -35.33 10.57
N LEU A 463 17.86 -35.04 9.99
CA LEU A 463 17.56 -33.78 9.31
C LEU A 463 17.21 -32.67 10.32
N ASN A 464 17.93 -31.55 10.27
CA ASN A 464 17.55 -30.34 11.00
C ASN A 464 16.66 -29.46 10.13
N PHE A 465 15.45 -29.13 10.61
CA PHE A 465 14.41 -28.41 9.87
C PHE A 465 13.86 -27.27 10.72
N GLY A 466 14.11 -26.03 10.30
CA GLY A 466 13.45 -24.84 10.81
C GLY A 466 12.49 -24.29 9.76
N ALA A 467 11.23 -24.07 10.15
CA ALA A 467 10.24 -23.42 9.29
C ALA A 467 9.45 -22.36 10.04
N ALA A 468 9.20 -21.24 9.40
CA ALA A 468 8.37 -20.15 9.92
C ALA A 468 7.31 -19.75 8.88
N VAL A 469 6.06 -19.61 9.29
CA VAL A 469 4.96 -19.09 8.44
C VAL A 469 4.25 -17.97 9.17
N ALA A 470 4.19 -16.79 8.57
CA ALA A 470 3.42 -15.66 9.07
C ALA A 470 2.37 -15.22 8.05
N VAL A 471 1.15 -15.02 8.52
CA VAL A 471 0.02 -14.57 7.69
C VAL A 471 -0.68 -13.41 8.36
N THR A 472 -0.87 -12.30 7.64
CA THR A 472 -1.67 -11.16 8.08
C THR A 472 -2.72 -10.84 7.03
N HIS A 473 -3.95 -10.54 7.46
CA HIS A 473 -4.97 -9.96 6.60
C HIS A 473 -5.66 -8.80 7.30
N VAL A 474 -5.82 -7.65 6.64
CA VAL A 474 -6.54 -6.50 7.19
C VAL A 474 -7.61 -6.03 6.22
N GLY A 475 -8.86 -6.07 6.67
CA GLY A 475 -10.07 -5.66 5.96
C GLY A 475 -10.82 -4.52 6.67
N GLY A 476 -11.97 -4.15 6.13
CA GLY A 476 -12.97 -3.31 6.81
C GLY A 476 -13.11 -1.91 6.22
N ASP A 477 -14.36 -1.54 5.95
CA ASP A 477 -14.69 -0.31 5.26
C ASP A 477 -14.71 0.89 6.22
N THR A 478 -14.43 2.07 5.67
CA THR A 478 -14.55 3.34 6.40
C THR A 478 -15.41 4.27 5.56
N THR A 479 -16.64 4.51 6.01
CA THR A 479 -17.64 5.21 5.20
C THR A 479 -18.26 6.40 5.94
N ALA A 480 -18.15 7.60 5.39
CA ALA A 480 -18.92 8.76 5.81
C ALA A 480 -19.90 9.13 4.69
N ARG A 481 -21.20 9.03 4.96
CA ARG A 481 -22.26 9.18 3.97
C ARG A 481 -23.27 10.22 4.43
N LEU A 482 -23.55 11.18 3.54
CA LEU A 482 -24.63 12.13 3.70
C LEU A 482 -25.65 11.93 2.58
N ALA A 483 -26.80 11.38 2.93
CA ALA A 483 -27.94 11.19 2.03
C ALA A 483 -29.23 11.59 2.74
N GLY A 484 -30.21 12.00 1.96
CA GLY A 484 -31.51 12.37 2.51
C GLY A 484 -31.53 13.71 3.23
N GLY A 485 -32.71 14.34 3.23
CA GLY A 485 -33.05 15.49 4.07
C GLY A 485 -32.28 16.80 3.84
N ASN A 486 -32.54 17.76 4.73
CA ASN A 486 -31.97 19.10 4.69
C ASN A 486 -30.78 19.19 5.65
N VAL A 487 -29.65 19.71 5.18
CA VAL A 487 -28.50 20.08 6.03
C VAL A 487 -28.33 21.58 5.99
N THR A 488 -28.41 22.25 7.13
CA THR A 488 -28.23 23.70 7.25
C THR A 488 -27.05 24.00 8.15
N SER A 489 -26.08 24.77 7.65
CA SER A 489 -24.93 25.20 8.42
C SER A 489 -24.56 26.65 8.19
N ALA A 490 -24.22 27.36 9.27
CA ALA A 490 -23.67 28.71 9.17
C ALA A 490 -22.20 28.73 8.70
N SER A 491 -21.49 27.61 8.84
CA SER A 491 -20.10 27.40 8.47
C SER A 491 -19.95 26.22 7.51
N ALA A 492 -18.73 25.72 7.31
CA ALA A 492 -18.48 24.58 6.44
C ALA A 492 -19.20 23.29 6.94
N VAL A 493 -19.68 22.50 5.99
CA VAL A 493 -20.09 21.10 6.21
C VAL A 493 -18.93 20.19 5.81
N THR A 494 -18.54 19.28 6.69
CA THR A 494 -17.44 18.33 6.43
C THR A 494 -17.95 16.90 6.58
N VAL A 495 -17.75 16.10 5.54
CA VAL A 495 -17.97 14.65 5.52
C VAL A 495 -16.64 14.00 5.20
N SER A 496 -16.08 13.22 6.13
CA SER A 496 -14.74 12.66 5.94
C SER A 496 -14.61 11.21 6.38
N ALA A 497 -13.96 10.40 5.55
CA ALA A 497 -13.56 9.03 5.85
C ALA A 497 -12.03 8.91 5.78
N THR A 498 -11.40 8.43 6.84
CA THR A 498 -9.94 8.27 6.91
C THR A 498 -9.59 6.87 7.36
N SER A 499 -8.76 6.18 6.59
CA SER A 499 -8.19 4.88 6.96
C SER A 499 -6.67 4.92 6.94
N SER A 500 -6.04 4.51 8.03
CA SER A 500 -4.59 4.40 8.13
C SER A 500 -4.18 3.02 8.63
N THR A 501 -3.19 2.40 7.96
CA THR A 501 -2.56 1.15 8.41
C THR A 501 -1.07 1.37 8.67
N ALA A 502 -0.61 1.04 9.87
CA ALA A 502 0.76 1.22 10.30
C ALA A 502 1.39 -0.09 10.81
N THR A 503 2.72 -0.11 10.81
CA THR A 503 3.55 -1.16 11.40
C THR A 503 3.98 -0.77 12.81
N VAL A 504 4.13 -1.75 13.71
CA VAL A 504 4.64 -1.52 15.07
C VAL A 504 6.07 -0.96 15.04
N ALA A 505 6.39 -0.01 15.92
CA ALA A 505 7.73 0.57 16.01
C ALA A 505 8.80 -0.50 16.31
N GLY A 506 9.84 -0.57 15.48
CA GLY A 506 10.93 -1.54 15.62
C GLY A 506 10.77 -2.81 14.77
N ALA A 507 9.56 -3.13 14.29
CA ALA A 507 9.36 -4.17 13.30
C ALA A 507 9.90 -3.74 11.92
N ALA A 508 10.35 -4.71 11.13
CA ALA A 508 10.78 -4.53 9.75
C ALA A 508 9.60 -4.57 8.77
N ALA A 509 8.50 -5.25 9.11
CA ALA A 509 7.27 -5.30 8.32
C ALA A 509 6.00 -5.57 9.16
N THR A 510 4.82 -5.37 8.56
CA THR A 510 3.55 -5.83 9.14
C THR A 510 3.46 -7.36 9.21
N THR A 511 4.13 -8.10 8.31
CA THR A 511 4.21 -9.56 8.33
C THR A 511 5.66 -10.04 8.20
N GLU A 512 6.14 -10.83 9.15
CA GLU A 512 7.53 -11.32 9.19
C GLU A 512 7.62 -12.83 9.40
N ALA A 513 8.43 -13.53 8.61
CA ALA A 513 8.77 -14.93 8.85
C ALA A 513 10.29 -15.12 8.83
N ASP A 514 10.86 -15.80 9.81
CA ASP A 514 12.30 -16.05 9.92
C ASP A 514 12.58 -17.54 10.18
N GLY A 515 12.97 -18.25 9.14
CA GLY A 515 13.37 -19.66 9.12
C GLY A 515 14.87 -19.87 9.33
N SER A 516 15.63 -18.82 9.67
CA SER A 516 17.10 -18.83 9.62
C SER A 516 17.79 -19.46 10.82
N ALA A 517 17.03 -19.98 11.79
CA ALA A 517 17.54 -20.59 13.01
C ALA A 517 18.12 -22.01 12.79
N ALA A 518 17.83 -22.67 11.66
CA ALA A 518 18.24 -24.04 11.40
C ALA A 518 19.78 -24.21 11.38
N THR A 519 20.31 -24.92 12.38
CA THR A 519 21.75 -25.24 12.47
C THR A 519 21.97 -26.75 12.54
N GLY A 520 22.85 -27.33 11.73
CA GLY A 520 23.27 -28.74 11.80
C GLY A 520 23.30 -29.47 10.45
N SER A 521 23.59 -30.77 10.46
CA SER A 521 23.93 -31.52 9.25
C SER A 521 23.05 -32.77 9.07
N PRO A 522 22.24 -32.87 7.99
CA PRO A 522 21.86 -31.84 7.00
C PRO A 522 20.91 -30.76 7.58
N GLY A 523 20.90 -29.55 7.00
CA GLY A 523 20.12 -28.40 7.51
C GLY A 523 19.13 -27.81 6.50
N VAL A 524 17.89 -27.53 6.93
CA VAL A 524 16.82 -26.91 6.13
C VAL A 524 16.22 -25.73 6.89
N GLY A 525 16.15 -24.55 6.27
CA GLY A 525 15.60 -23.33 6.87
C GLY A 525 14.67 -22.59 5.91
N VAL A 526 13.36 -22.65 6.16
CA VAL A 526 12.32 -22.12 5.26
C VAL A 526 11.47 -21.05 5.93
N ALA A 527 11.11 -19.98 5.21
CA ALA A 527 10.23 -18.92 5.70
C ALA A 527 9.16 -18.56 4.66
N ALA A 528 7.93 -18.33 5.12
CA ALA A 528 6.85 -17.80 4.28
C ALA A 528 6.11 -16.66 5.01
N ALA A 529 6.08 -15.47 4.41
CA ALA A 529 5.34 -14.31 4.90
C ALA A 529 4.27 -13.91 3.87
N LEU A 530 3.00 -13.90 4.29
CA LEU A 530 1.85 -13.59 3.43
C LEU A 530 1.05 -12.42 4.03
N SER A 531 0.93 -11.34 3.29
CA SER A 531 0.29 -10.10 3.74
C SER A 531 -0.81 -9.68 2.75
N PHE A 532 -2.04 -9.54 3.24
CA PHE A 532 -3.21 -9.15 2.44
C PHE A 532 -3.88 -7.90 3.03
N ILE A 533 -4.34 -6.98 2.17
CA ILE A 533 -5.21 -5.88 2.57
C ILE A 533 -6.31 -5.65 1.54
N ASP A 534 -7.52 -5.44 2.04
CA ASP A 534 -8.63 -4.92 1.25
C ASP A 534 -9.45 -3.89 2.03
N GLY A 535 -10.11 -2.99 1.32
CA GLY A 535 -11.04 -2.07 1.96
C GLY A 535 -11.38 -0.84 1.14
N THR A 536 -12.54 -0.28 1.44
CA THR A 536 -13.04 0.96 0.85
C THR A 536 -13.03 2.08 1.89
N THR A 537 -12.34 3.18 1.58
CA THR A 537 -12.48 4.44 2.31
C THR A 537 -13.35 5.38 1.47
N ARG A 538 -14.57 5.67 1.92
CA ARG A 538 -15.58 6.41 1.13
C ARG A 538 -16.17 7.59 1.88
N ALA A 539 -16.07 8.78 1.33
CA ALA A 539 -16.91 9.92 1.64
C ALA A 539 -17.93 10.12 0.51
N SER A 540 -19.24 10.13 0.81
CA SER A 540 -20.26 10.12 -0.24
C SER A 540 -21.43 11.05 -0.02
N LEU A 541 -21.90 11.62 -1.13
CA LEU A 541 -23.14 12.40 -1.24
C LEU A 541 -24.20 11.54 -1.94
N GLY A 542 -25.28 11.21 -1.22
CA GLY A 542 -26.36 10.36 -1.71
C GLY A 542 -27.62 11.13 -2.13
N ASP A 543 -28.65 10.38 -2.51
CA ASP A 543 -29.91 10.92 -3.03
C ASP A 543 -30.67 11.77 -2.00
N GLY A 544 -31.41 12.77 -2.49
CA GLY A 544 -32.29 13.64 -1.69
C GLY A 544 -31.60 14.70 -0.84
N ALA A 545 -30.27 14.71 -0.74
CA ALA A 545 -29.52 15.64 0.11
C ALA A 545 -29.62 17.10 -0.37
N LYS A 546 -30.05 18.00 0.51
CA LYS A 546 -30.15 19.45 0.25
C LYS A 546 -29.32 20.24 1.26
N ILE A 547 -28.19 20.79 0.82
CA ILE A 547 -27.19 21.39 1.70
C ILE A 547 -27.21 22.92 1.58
N THR A 548 -27.51 23.61 2.67
CA THR A 548 -27.39 25.07 2.80
C THR A 548 -26.19 25.39 3.67
N ALA A 549 -25.06 25.71 3.05
CA ALA A 549 -23.81 26.07 3.73
C ALA A 549 -22.93 26.92 2.81
N PRO A 550 -21.97 27.73 3.34
CA PRO A 550 -21.00 28.45 2.51
C PRO A 550 -20.07 27.53 1.70
N SER A 551 -19.68 26.38 2.27
CA SER A 551 -18.83 25.37 1.63
C SER A 551 -19.12 23.97 2.16
N VAL A 552 -18.91 22.96 1.32
CA VAL A 552 -19.09 21.55 1.65
C VAL A 552 -17.87 20.75 1.18
N THR A 553 -17.33 19.90 2.04
CA THR A 553 -16.19 19.04 1.69
C THR A 553 -16.51 17.59 1.99
N PHE A 554 -16.33 16.73 0.98
CA PHE A 554 -16.30 15.27 1.09
C PHE A 554 -14.85 14.83 0.92
N SER A 555 -14.25 14.23 1.95
CA SER A 555 -12.84 13.83 1.93
C SER A 555 -12.66 12.37 2.27
N ALA A 556 -12.01 11.61 1.39
CA ALA A 556 -11.57 10.24 1.64
C ALA A 556 -10.04 10.17 1.62
N SER A 557 -9.43 9.55 2.63
CA SER A 557 -7.97 9.42 2.72
C SER A 557 -7.56 8.02 3.16
N THR A 558 -6.68 7.38 2.38
CA THR A 558 -6.11 6.07 2.70
C THR A 558 -4.59 6.19 2.79
N THR A 559 -3.99 5.69 3.88
CA THR A 559 -2.54 5.71 4.07
C THR A 559 -2.00 4.38 4.59
N THR A 560 -0.89 3.89 4.04
CA THR A 560 -0.10 2.83 4.66
C THR A 560 1.29 3.35 5.02
N ASP A 561 1.97 2.75 5.99
CA ASP A 561 3.34 3.15 6.36
C ASP A 561 4.40 2.49 5.46
N ALA A 562 5.62 3.05 5.44
CA ALA A 562 6.71 2.59 4.57
C ALA A 562 7.16 1.13 4.81
N ARG A 563 6.69 0.47 5.88
CA ARG A 563 7.03 -0.92 6.24
C ARG A 563 5.84 -1.86 6.03
N PHE A 564 4.78 -1.37 5.41
CA PHE A 564 3.59 -2.17 5.17
C PHE A 564 3.85 -3.26 4.12
N GLY A 565 3.75 -4.54 4.52
CA GLY A 565 3.92 -5.69 3.63
C GLY A 565 4.54 -6.91 4.28
N ALA A 566 5.22 -7.75 3.50
CA ALA A 566 5.75 -9.04 3.91
C ALA A 566 7.28 -9.14 3.80
N ILE A 567 7.93 -9.69 4.84
CA ILE A 567 9.34 -10.07 4.83
C ILE A 567 9.51 -11.52 5.26
N ALA A 568 10.15 -12.34 4.42
CA ALA A 568 10.53 -13.71 4.74
C ALA A 568 12.05 -13.87 4.71
N THR A 569 12.66 -14.38 5.78
CA THR A 569 14.10 -14.62 5.92
C THR A 569 14.39 -16.10 6.05
N SER A 570 15.13 -16.69 5.11
CA SER A 570 15.55 -18.09 5.14
C SER A 570 16.97 -18.25 5.66
N GLY A 571 17.40 -19.46 6.02
CA GLY A 571 18.82 -19.68 6.34
C GLY A 571 19.09 -21.09 6.84
N ALA A 572 20.13 -21.73 6.29
CA ALA A 572 20.55 -23.07 6.68
C ALA A 572 22.08 -23.19 6.61
N GLY A 573 22.69 -23.77 7.64
CA GLY A 573 24.12 -24.06 7.68
C GLY A 573 24.40 -25.51 8.04
N SER A 574 25.27 -26.17 7.25
CA SER A 574 25.71 -27.56 7.45
C SER A 574 27.24 -27.68 7.34
N THR A 575 27.86 -28.31 8.35
CA THR A 575 29.32 -28.50 8.44
C THR A 575 29.82 -29.75 7.71
N SER A 576 28.95 -30.68 7.33
CA SER A 576 29.35 -31.94 6.69
C SER A 576 28.50 -32.39 5.50
N GLY A 577 27.37 -31.74 5.20
CA GLY A 577 26.38 -32.24 4.24
C GLY A 577 25.64 -31.17 3.45
N VAL A 578 24.32 -31.36 3.28
CA VAL A 578 23.43 -30.50 2.48
C VAL A 578 22.82 -29.38 3.33
N ALA A 579 22.73 -28.17 2.77
CA ALA A 579 21.98 -27.04 3.32
C ALA A 579 20.93 -26.54 2.32
N VAL A 580 19.68 -26.36 2.77
CA VAL A 580 18.57 -25.83 1.95
C VAL A 580 17.93 -24.64 2.65
N ALA A 581 17.95 -23.46 2.02
CA ALA A 581 17.29 -22.25 2.48
C ALA A 581 16.22 -21.82 1.45
N GLY A 582 15.00 -21.56 1.92
CA GLY A 582 13.88 -21.17 1.07
C GLY A 582 13.09 -20.00 1.66
N SER A 583 12.86 -18.92 0.92
CA SER A 583 11.99 -17.83 1.37
C SER A 583 10.87 -17.49 0.37
N LEU A 584 9.67 -17.27 0.87
CA LEU A 584 8.51 -16.79 0.11
C LEU A 584 7.93 -15.54 0.78
N ALA A 585 7.91 -14.42 0.07
CA ALA A 585 7.17 -13.23 0.48
C ALA A 585 6.06 -12.96 -0.53
N LEU A 586 4.81 -12.91 -0.06
CA LEU A 586 3.65 -12.56 -0.87
C LEU A 586 2.93 -11.37 -0.23
N HIS A 587 2.75 -10.31 -1.01
CA HIS A 587 1.92 -9.17 -0.64
C HIS A 587 0.83 -8.92 -1.69
N VAL A 588 -0.40 -8.72 -1.24
CA VAL A 588 -1.54 -8.36 -2.09
C VAL A 588 -2.31 -7.20 -1.44
N GLY A 589 -2.42 -6.08 -2.14
CA GLY A 589 -3.21 -4.92 -1.71
C GLY A 589 -4.31 -4.56 -2.71
N VAL A 590 -5.55 -4.46 -2.23
CA VAL A 590 -6.73 -4.06 -3.02
C VAL A 590 -7.45 -2.91 -2.31
N LEU A 591 -7.16 -1.67 -2.68
CA LEU A 591 -7.66 -0.50 -1.93
C LEU A 591 -8.49 0.44 -2.81
N SER A 592 -9.59 0.95 -2.25
CA SER A 592 -10.44 1.96 -2.90
C SER A 592 -10.57 3.20 -2.02
N THR A 593 -10.21 4.37 -2.55
CA THR A 593 -10.37 5.66 -1.89
C THR A 593 -11.32 6.55 -2.70
N GLU A 594 -12.47 6.89 -2.13
CA GLU A 594 -13.60 7.43 -2.89
C GLU A 594 -14.22 8.66 -2.25
N ALA A 595 -14.22 9.79 -2.95
CA ALA A 595 -15.00 10.96 -2.60
C ALA A 595 -16.03 11.22 -3.71
N VAL A 596 -17.24 10.69 -3.58
CA VAL A 596 -18.16 10.58 -4.74
C VAL A 596 -19.55 11.14 -4.47
N GLN A 597 -20.19 11.61 -5.52
CA GLN A 597 -21.64 11.63 -5.56
C GLN A 597 -22.15 10.28 -6.10
N GLU A 598 -23.09 9.66 -5.38
CA GLU A 598 -23.61 8.33 -5.68
C GLU A 598 -24.37 8.26 -7.01
N ALA A 599 -24.38 7.08 -7.63
CA ALA A 599 -25.07 6.87 -8.91
C ALA A 599 -26.59 7.11 -8.77
N GLY A 600 -27.19 7.80 -9.74
CA GLY A 600 -28.61 8.12 -9.73
C GLY A 600 -29.07 9.13 -8.67
N SER A 601 -28.17 9.61 -7.80
CA SER A 601 -28.54 10.53 -6.72
C SER A 601 -28.89 11.92 -7.23
N THR A 602 -29.89 12.55 -6.63
CA THR A 602 -30.24 13.96 -6.83
C THR A 602 -29.88 14.75 -5.58
N ALA A 603 -28.93 15.67 -5.70
CA ALA A 603 -28.47 16.49 -4.58
C ALA A 603 -28.30 17.97 -4.97
N SER A 604 -28.29 18.85 -3.97
CA SER A 604 -28.02 20.27 -4.19
C SER A 604 -27.24 20.91 -3.05
N SER A 605 -26.48 21.96 -3.37
CA SER A 605 -25.79 22.80 -2.39
C SER A 605 -25.93 24.28 -2.72
N THR A 606 -26.10 25.15 -1.73
CA THR A 606 -25.99 26.61 -1.95
C THR A 606 -24.54 27.08 -2.07
N GLY A 607 -23.59 26.31 -1.53
CA GLY A 607 -22.17 26.65 -1.48
C GLY A 607 -21.33 25.95 -2.54
N ALA A 608 -20.02 26.13 -2.46
CA ALA A 608 -19.06 25.33 -3.23
C ALA A 608 -18.91 23.93 -2.61
N VAL A 609 -18.81 22.89 -3.46
CA VAL A 609 -18.61 21.50 -3.04
C VAL A 609 -17.24 21.02 -3.49
N THR A 610 -16.51 20.35 -2.60
CA THR A 610 -15.24 19.69 -2.89
C THR A 610 -15.35 18.19 -2.63
N PHE A 611 -15.01 17.38 -3.62
CA PHE A 611 -14.70 15.96 -3.47
C PHE A 611 -13.18 15.78 -3.48
N ASN A 612 -12.62 15.22 -2.43
CA ASN A 612 -11.18 15.03 -2.28
C ASN A 612 -10.88 13.58 -1.89
N ALA A 613 -10.26 12.82 -2.78
CA ALA A 613 -9.82 11.44 -2.56
C ALA A 613 -8.28 11.38 -2.66
N THR A 614 -7.62 10.91 -1.59
CA THR A 614 -6.16 10.83 -1.52
C THR A 614 -5.71 9.45 -1.05
N SER A 615 -4.94 8.74 -1.87
CA SER A 615 -4.21 7.52 -1.48
C SER A 615 -2.72 7.85 -1.37
N ASN A 616 -2.10 7.46 -0.25
CA ASN A 616 -0.65 7.50 -0.04
C ASN A 616 -0.18 6.18 0.56
N THR A 617 0.25 5.24 -0.29
CA THR A 617 0.46 3.85 0.10
C THR A 617 1.87 3.37 -0.22
N HIS A 618 2.39 2.51 0.65
CA HIS A 618 3.61 1.77 0.45
C HIS A 618 3.31 0.27 0.53
N HIS A 619 3.98 -0.51 -0.31
CA HIS A 619 3.81 -1.96 -0.39
C HIS A 619 5.18 -2.64 -0.50
N GLN A 620 5.53 -3.52 0.45
CA GLN A 620 6.77 -4.31 0.37
C GLN A 620 6.53 -5.83 0.32
N ALA A 621 7.32 -6.52 -0.50
CA ALA A 621 7.46 -7.98 -0.46
C ALA A 621 8.94 -8.35 -0.58
N ARG A 622 9.56 -8.85 0.50
CA ARG A 622 10.99 -9.16 0.53
C ARG A 622 11.28 -10.59 0.97
N ALA A 623 11.84 -11.40 0.09
CA ALA A 623 12.27 -12.77 0.33
C ALA A 623 13.80 -12.82 0.38
N LEU A 624 14.36 -12.96 1.58
CA LEU A 624 15.77 -12.74 1.87
C LEU A 624 16.43 -14.01 2.43
N PRO A 625 17.74 -14.18 2.23
CA PRO A 625 18.54 -15.16 2.95
C PRO A 625 19.17 -14.50 4.20
N LYS A 626 19.50 -15.32 5.20
CA LYS A 626 20.50 -15.00 6.22
C LYS A 626 21.85 -14.80 5.53
N VAL A 627 22.77 -14.07 6.18
CA VAL A 627 24.13 -13.82 5.66
C VAL A 627 24.74 -15.10 5.08
N ASP A 628 25.25 -15.04 3.84
CA ASP A 628 25.81 -16.14 3.02
C ASP A 628 24.82 -17.22 2.52
N GLY A 629 23.53 -17.13 2.84
CA GLY A 629 22.47 -18.02 2.37
C GLY A 629 22.60 -19.47 2.86
N ALA A 630 22.25 -20.43 2.00
CA ALA A 630 22.39 -21.86 2.31
C ALA A 630 23.86 -22.29 2.21
N THR A 631 24.49 -22.58 3.34
CA THR A 631 25.93 -22.93 3.41
C THR A 631 26.09 -24.41 3.77
N GLY A 632 26.37 -25.27 2.78
CA GLY A 632 26.51 -26.71 3.00
C GLY A 632 27.81 -27.24 2.43
N LYS A 633 28.59 -28.04 3.18
CA LYS A 633 29.87 -28.56 2.69
C LYS A 633 29.75 -29.29 1.34
N SER A 634 28.72 -30.13 1.16
CA SER A 634 28.51 -30.90 -0.07
C SER A 634 27.60 -30.17 -1.06
N THR A 635 26.48 -29.62 -0.59
CA THR A 635 25.49 -28.94 -1.45
C THR A 635 24.79 -27.82 -0.70
N GLY A 636 24.73 -26.62 -1.28
CA GLY A 636 23.92 -25.49 -0.82
C GLY A 636 22.83 -25.15 -1.84
N ILE A 637 21.59 -25.00 -1.38
CA ILE A 637 20.44 -24.57 -2.19
C ILE A 637 19.76 -23.38 -1.51
N GLY A 638 19.78 -22.20 -2.14
CA GLY A 638 19.20 -20.96 -1.61
C GLY A 638 18.17 -20.35 -2.54
N ALA A 639 16.90 -20.72 -2.38
CA ALA A 639 15.81 -20.28 -3.24
C ALA A 639 14.97 -19.16 -2.60
N SER A 640 14.61 -18.14 -3.38
CA SER A 640 13.78 -17.03 -2.89
C SER A 640 12.77 -16.56 -3.91
N VAL A 641 11.54 -16.36 -3.47
CA VAL A 641 10.41 -15.88 -4.28
C VAL A 641 9.74 -14.70 -3.60
N ALA A 642 9.68 -13.55 -4.26
CA ALA A 642 8.92 -12.39 -3.82
C ALA A 642 7.83 -12.06 -4.84
N ILE A 643 6.59 -11.90 -4.39
CA ILE A 643 5.44 -11.54 -5.22
C ILE A 643 4.72 -10.37 -4.57
N ASN A 644 4.53 -9.28 -5.32
CA ASN A 644 3.82 -8.09 -4.88
C ASN A 644 2.73 -7.72 -5.89
N VAL A 645 1.47 -7.73 -5.47
CA VAL A 645 0.31 -7.42 -6.30
C VAL A 645 -0.44 -6.24 -5.68
N VAL A 646 -0.57 -5.15 -6.41
CA VAL A 646 -1.22 -3.92 -5.96
C VAL A 646 -2.28 -3.53 -6.97
N ASP A 647 -3.51 -3.38 -6.50
CA ASP A 647 -4.66 -2.86 -7.26
C ASP A 647 -5.32 -1.75 -6.45
N GLU A 648 -5.17 -0.51 -6.91
CA GLU A 648 -5.72 0.65 -6.20
C GLU A 648 -6.57 1.51 -7.10
N THR A 649 -7.69 2.00 -6.56
CA THR A 649 -8.43 3.09 -7.20
C THR A 649 -8.63 4.26 -6.26
N THR A 650 -8.25 5.45 -6.72
CA THR A 650 -8.59 6.73 -6.11
C THR A 650 -9.54 7.49 -7.02
N ARG A 651 -10.76 7.81 -6.56
CA ARG A 651 -11.75 8.52 -7.39
C ARG A 651 -12.47 9.65 -6.66
N ALA A 652 -12.61 10.78 -7.36
CA ALA A 652 -13.41 11.92 -6.95
C ALA A 652 -14.36 12.35 -8.07
N GLN A 653 -15.57 11.77 -8.11
CA GLN A 653 -16.45 11.82 -9.29
C GLN A 653 -17.92 11.99 -8.94
N ALA A 654 -18.68 12.53 -9.90
CA ALA A 654 -20.13 12.37 -9.95
C ALA A 654 -20.47 11.12 -10.77
N ASN A 655 -21.04 10.11 -10.12
CA ASN A 655 -21.33 8.82 -10.75
C ASN A 655 -22.47 8.90 -11.77
N ALA A 656 -22.66 7.80 -12.51
CA ALA A 656 -23.61 7.73 -13.60
C ALA A 656 -25.03 8.12 -13.15
N ASN A 657 -25.74 8.88 -13.98
CA ASN A 657 -27.10 9.37 -13.73
C ASN A 657 -27.26 10.31 -12.51
N ALA A 658 -26.17 10.74 -11.87
CA ALA A 658 -26.24 11.68 -10.75
C ALA A 658 -26.68 13.09 -11.22
N THR A 659 -27.61 13.70 -10.51
CA THR A 659 -28.08 15.07 -10.73
C THR A 659 -27.57 15.98 -9.62
N PHE A 660 -26.94 17.11 -9.97
CA PHE A 660 -26.40 18.04 -8.99
C PHE A 660 -26.66 19.49 -9.36
N THR A 661 -27.05 20.31 -8.38
CA THR A 661 -27.10 21.78 -8.52
C THR A 661 -26.27 22.46 -7.43
N GLY A 662 -25.34 23.33 -7.79
CA GLY A 662 -24.46 23.98 -6.84
C GLY A 662 -23.85 25.30 -7.30
N THR A 663 -22.98 25.89 -6.47
CA THR A 663 -22.20 27.06 -6.87
C THR A 663 -20.99 26.65 -7.71
N SER A 664 -20.03 25.95 -7.13
CA SER A 664 -18.86 25.42 -7.85
C SER A 664 -18.59 23.99 -7.38
N LEU A 665 -17.90 23.22 -8.22
CA LEU A 665 -17.50 21.86 -7.91
C LEU A 665 -15.99 21.71 -8.08
N THR A 666 -15.32 21.20 -7.05
CA THR A 666 -13.91 20.82 -7.10
C THR A 666 -13.81 19.30 -6.90
N GLN A 667 -13.01 18.63 -7.73
CA GLN A 667 -12.78 17.19 -7.67
C GLN A 667 -11.28 16.91 -7.67
N ASN A 668 -10.76 16.30 -6.63
CA ASN A 668 -9.35 15.98 -6.51
C ASN A 668 -9.20 14.47 -6.27
N ALA A 669 -8.51 13.76 -7.16
CA ALA A 669 -8.12 12.37 -6.96
C ALA A 669 -6.59 12.27 -7.05
N SER A 670 -5.92 11.92 -5.95
CA SER A 670 -4.45 11.82 -5.89
C SER A 670 -4.04 10.44 -5.39
N ALA A 671 -3.48 9.62 -6.27
CA ALA A 671 -2.80 8.38 -5.91
C ALA A 671 -1.29 8.62 -5.86
N THR A 672 -0.66 8.26 -4.75
CA THR A 672 0.79 8.29 -4.59
C THR A 672 1.19 7.00 -3.90
N GLY A 673 2.24 6.33 -4.39
CA GLY A 673 2.70 5.15 -3.70
C GLY A 673 4.00 4.54 -4.19
N ASP A 674 4.57 3.72 -3.32
CA ASP A 674 5.83 3.02 -3.53
C ASP A 674 5.62 1.51 -3.43
N VAL A 675 6.15 0.76 -4.40
CA VAL A 675 6.07 -0.70 -4.42
C VAL A 675 7.48 -1.30 -4.50
N ASP A 676 7.93 -1.93 -3.41
CA ASP A 676 9.24 -2.60 -3.34
C ASP A 676 9.06 -4.12 -3.34
N THR A 677 9.74 -4.80 -4.26
CA THR A 677 9.76 -6.26 -4.36
C THR A 677 11.21 -6.71 -4.43
N GLU A 678 11.65 -7.50 -3.46
CA GLU A 678 13.05 -7.94 -3.39
C GLU A 678 13.14 -9.44 -3.11
N ALA A 679 13.71 -10.20 -4.03
CA ALA A 679 14.08 -11.58 -3.82
C ALA A 679 15.61 -11.73 -3.87
N LYS A 680 16.19 -12.34 -2.85
CA LYS A 680 17.64 -12.60 -2.74
C LYS A 680 17.87 -14.05 -2.36
N GLY A 681 18.65 -14.77 -3.14
CA GLY A 681 19.02 -16.16 -2.91
C GLY A 681 20.54 -16.28 -2.84
N GLY A 682 21.03 -17.00 -1.83
CA GLY A 682 22.46 -17.24 -1.64
C GLY A 682 22.73 -18.70 -1.37
N ALA A 683 23.77 -19.27 -1.99
CA ALA A 683 24.19 -20.64 -1.73
C ALA A 683 25.71 -20.80 -1.76
N SER A 684 26.26 -21.61 -0.87
CA SER A 684 27.65 -22.06 -0.93
C SER A 684 27.82 -23.53 -0.59
N GLY A 685 28.84 -24.17 -1.17
CA GLY A 685 29.13 -25.59 -0.95
C GLY A 685 29.89 -26.25 -2.07
N GLY A 686 30.11 -27.56 -2.02
CA GLY A 686 30.67 -28.32 -3.15
C GLY A 686 29.90 -28.04 -4.44
N THR A 687 28.57 -28.20 -4.40
CA THR A 687 27.62 -27.67 -5.38
C THR A 687 26.75 -26.56 -4.77
N ALA A 688 26.57 -25.43 -5.45
CA ALA A 688 25.75 -24.31 -4.98
C ALA A 688 24.68 -23.92 -6.02
N VAL A 689 23.43 -23.77 -5.60
CA VAL A 689 22.31 -23.38 -6.49
C VAL A 689 21.47 -22.30 -5.82
N ALA A 690 21.33 -21.14 -6.46
CA ALA A 690 20.57 -19.99 -5.94
C ALA A 690 19.56 -19.47 -6.97
N PRO A 691 18.37 -20.09 -7.09
CA PRO A 691 17.31 -19.64 -7.99
C PRO A 691 16.45 -18.56 -7.31
N VAL A 692 16.18 -17.48 -8.03
CA VAL A 692 15.49 -16.30 -7.49
C VAL A 692 14.42 -15.81 -8.46
N VAL A 693 13.23 -15.52 -7.92
CA VAL A 693 12.11 -14.96 -8.67
C VAL A 693 11.53 -13.75 -7.94
N ALA A 694 11.39 -12.62 -8.62
CA ALA A 694 10.64 -11.46 -8.15
C ALA A 694 9.55 -11.10 -9.16
N ILE A 695 8.30 -10.99 -8.71
CA ILE A 695 7.14 -10.65 -9.55
C ILE A 695 6.43 -9.45 -8.94
N THR A 696 6.18 -8.43 -9.75
CA THR A 696 5.48 -7.21 -9.33
C THR A 696 4.38 -6.87 -10.33
N VAL A 697 3.15 -6.72 -9.86
CA VAL A 697 2.00 -6.30 -10.66
C VAL A 697 1.34 -5.12 -9.96
N VAL A 698 1.27 -3.98 -10.63
CA VAL A 698 0.74 -2.73 -10.06
C VAL A 698 -0.26 -2.12 -11.03
N ASN A 699 -1.51 -2.06 -10.61
CA ASN A 699 -2.60 -1.36 -11.29
C ASN A 699 -3.07 -0.22 -10.39
N THR A 700 -3.03 1.01 -10.89
CA THR A 700 -3.42 2.17 -10.08
C THR A 700 -4.23 3.14 -10.92
N ASP A 701 -5.43 3.48 -10.43
CA ASP A 701 -6.36 4.38 -11.10
C ASP A 701 -6.53 5.69 -10.30
N ALA A 702 -6.39 6.84 -10.97
CA ALA A 702 -6.79 8.15 -10.44
C ALA A 702 -7.86 8.77 -11.34
N LYS A 703 -9.08 8.95 -10.82
CA LYS A 703 -10.27 9.26 -11.64
C LYS A 703 -11.06 10.47 -11.14
N VAL A 704 -11.38 11.41 -12.02
CA VAL A 704 -12.26 12.58 -11.75
C VAL A 704 -13.25 12.81 -12.89
N GLY A 705 -14.26 13.65 -12.64
CA GLY A 705 -15.25 14.06 -13.64
C GLY A 705 -16.69 13.66 -13.34
N ALA A 706 -17.51 13.62 -14.38
CA ALA A 706 -18.95 13.35 -14.36
C ALA A 706 -19.27 12.27 -15.39
N LEU A 707 -19.79 11.14 -14.93
CA LEU A 707 -20.00 9.95 -15.76
C LEU A 707 -21.27 10.06 -16.63
N SER A 708 -21.54 9.00 -17.40
CA SER A 708 -22.66 8.97 -18.35
C SER A 708 -24.00 9.24 -17.67
N GLY A 709 -24.83 10.09 -18.29
CA GLY A 709 -26.18 10.38 -17.80
C GLY A 709 -26.25 11.37 -16.62
N SER A 710 -25.11 11.78 -16.05
CA SER A 710 -25.12 12.81 -15.00
C SER A 710 -25.64 14.15 -15.54
N ASP A 711 -26.36 14.94 -14.73
CA ASP A 711 -26.83 16.30 -15.06
C ASP A 711 -26.39 17.28 -13.97
N ILE A 712 -25.32 18.01 -14.25
CA ILE A 712 -24.67 18.93 -13.30
C ILE A 712 -24.94 20.38 -13.73
N THR A 713 -25.46 21.19 -12.82
CA THR A 713 -25.70 22.62 -13.01
C THR A 713 -24.96 23.43 -11.94
N LEU A 714 -24.06 24.31 -12.35
CA LEU A 714 -23.20 25.14 -11.50
C LEU A 714 -23.37 26.61 -11.86
N THR A 715 -23.57 27.49 -10.87
CA THR A 715 -23.56 28.95 -11.11
C THR A 715 -22.15 29.52 -11.28
N GLY A 716 -21.13 28.79 -10.82
CA GLY A 716 -19.70 29.02 -10.98
C GLY A 716 -19.04 27.95 -11.86
N GLY A 717 -17.84 27.49 -11.49
CA GLY A 717 -16.99 26.63 -12.33
C GLY A 717 -16.82 25.20 -11.82
N LEU A 718 -16.22 24.37 -12.67
CA LEU A 718 -15.75 23.02 -12.32
C LEU A 718 -14.22 22.99 -12.39
N THR A 719 -13.57 22.50 -11.34
CA THR A 719 -12.15 22.17 -11.34
C THR A 719 -11.99 20.70 -11.00
N SER A 720 -11.27 19.95 -11.83
CA SER A 720 -11.03 18.52 -11.63
C SER A 720 -9.54 18.22 -11.81
N ASP A 721 -8.89 17.74 -10.77
CA ASP A 721 -7.48 17.38 -10.74
C ASP A 721 -7.32 15.88 -10.44
N ALA A 722 -6.74 15.14 -11.37
CA ALA A 722 -6.39 13.72 -11.17
C ALA A 722 -4.87 13.55 -11.25
N LYS A 723 -4.27 12.90 -10.25
CA LYS A 723 -2.83 12.68 -10.15
C LYS A 723 -2.53 11.22 -9.82
N SER A 724 -1.57 10.65 -10.55
CA SER A 724 -0.88 9.41 -10.19
C SER A 724 0.63 9.68 -10.07
N ALA A 725 1.24 9.24 -8.97
CA ALA A 725 2.68 9.32 -8.68
C ALA A 725 3.16 8.00 -8.09
N ILE A 726 3.54 7.04 -8.93
CA ILE A 726 3.81 5.65 -8.53
C ILE A 726 5.25 5.26 -8.85
N ASP A 727 6.00 4.91 -7.81
CA ASP A 727 7.36 4.39 -7.93
C ASP A 727 7.37 2.88 -7.67
N VAL A 728 8.01 2.11 -8.55
CA VAL A 728 8.08 0.64 -8.46
C VAL A 728 9.51 0.17 -8.60
N LEU A 729 9.95 -0.66 -7.65
CA LEU A 729 11.26 -1.28 -7.65
C LEU A 729 11.15 -2.79 -7.44
N ALA A 730 11.59 -3.56 -8.43
CA ALA A 730 11.67 -5.01 -8.37
C ALA A 730 13.12 -5.49 -8.50
N LYS A 731 13.59 -6.30 -7.57
CA LYS A 731 14.97 -6.80 -7.49
C LYS A 731 15.00 -8.31 -7.32
N GLY A 732 15.85 -8.97 -8.11
CA GLY A 732 16.19 -10.37 -7.98
C GLY A 732 17.71 -10.53 -7.94
N HIS A 733 18.25 -11.23 -6.93
CA HIS A 733 19.68 -11.51 -6.85
C HIS A 733 19.97 -12.96 -6.45
N GLY A 734 20.47 -13.78 -7.39
CA GLY A 734 20.92 -15.14 -7.12
C GLY A 734 22.45 -15.23 -7.09
N ASP A 735 23.06 -15.49 -5.93
CA ASP A 735 24.52 -15.62 -5.77
C ASP A 735 24.90 -17.05 -5.32
N ALA A 736 25.71 -17.74 -6.12
CA ALA A 736 26.14 -19.11 -5.85
C ALA A 736 27.67 -19.23 -5.79
N VAL A 737 28.19 -19.92 -4.76
CA VAL A 737 29.63 -20.14 -4.54
C VAL A 737 29.93 -21.63 -4.40
N GLY A 738 30.42 -22.26 -5.47
CA GLY A 738 30.85 -23.65 -5.52
C GLY A 738 32.31 -23.84 -5.10
N SER A 739 32.61 -24.78 -4.21
CA SER A 739 33.98 -25.10 -3.76
C SER A 739 34.60 -26.33 -4.44
N ASP A 740 33.80 -27.23 -5.02
CA ASP A 740 34.30 -28.51 -5.55
C ASP A 740 33.67 -28.93 -6.89
N SER A 741 32.47 -28.45 -7.23
CA SER A 741 31.69 -28.93 -8.39
C SER A 741 30.98 -27.79 -9.13
N ALA A 742 29.66 -27.61 -9.03
CA ALA A 742 28.95 -26.61 -9.83
C ALA A 742 28.45 -25.42 -9.00
N ALA A 743 28.41 -24.22 -9.58
CA ALA A 743 27.75 -23.05 -9.00
C ALA A 743 26.73 -22.50 -10.00
N VAL A 744 25.46 -22.39 -9.60
CA VAL A 744 24.37 -21.88 -10.46
C VAL A 744 23.63 -20.75 -9.74
N GLY A 745 23.86 -19.51 -10.18
CA GLY A 745 23.06 -18.36 -9.80
C GLY A 745 22.03 -18.07 -10.89
N ALA A 746 20.75 -18.02 -10.54
CA ALA A 746 19.69 -17.70 -11.50
C ALA A 746 18.73 -16.67 -10.92
N SER A 747 18.37 -15.66 -11.72
CA SER A 747 17.42 -14.63 -11.31
C SER A 747 16.44 -14.30 -12.43
N VAL A 748 15.16 -14.28 -12.10
CA VAL A 748 14.08 -13.80 -12.97
C VAL A 748 13.33 -12.69 -12.25
N VAL A 749 13.18 -11.55 -12.91
CA VAL A 749 12.37 -10.42 -12.44
C VAL A 749 11.33 -10.09 -13.49
N VAL A 750 10.06 -10.05 -13.10
CA VAL A 750 8.94 -9.68 -13.97
C VAL A 750 8.16 -8.55 -13.32
N THR A 751 8.00 -7.44 -14.04
CA THR A 751 7.29 -6.26 -13.55
C THR A 751 6.26 -5.80 -14.57
N HIS A 752 5.02 -5.59 -14.11
CA HIS A 752 3.94 -4.96 -14.85
C HIS A 752 3.42 -3.77 -14.04
N VAL A 753 3.41 -2.58 -14.64
CA VAL A 753 2.87 -1.36 -14.02
C VAL A 753 1.92 -0.67 -14.99
N ALA A 754 0.71 -0.38 -14.56
CA ALA A 754 -0.32 0.29 -15.36
C ALA A 754 -0.96 1.45 -14.57
N PRO A 755 -0.28 2.61 -14.47
CA PRO A 755 -0.85 3.79 -13.86
C PRO A 755 -1.79 4.50 -14.86
N ILE A 756 -3.06 4.65 -14.47
CA ILE A 756 -4.11 5.26 -15.27
C ILE A 756 -4.59 6.54 -14.59
N VAL A 757 -4.66 7.61 -15.37
CA VAL A 757 -5.28 8.88 -15.00
C VAL A 757 -6.45 9.15 -15.94
N GLU A 758 -7.65 9.28 -15.40
CA GLU A 758 -8.86 9.56 -16.19
C GLU A 758 -9.61 10.79 -15.69
N LEU A 759 -9.88 11.72 -16.61
CA LEU A 759 -10.76 12.87 -16.42
C LEU A 759 -11.86 12.80 -17.48
N ALA A 760 -13.12 12.59 -17.07
CA ALA A 760 -14.22 12.34 -18.01
C ALA A 760 -15.42 13.26 -17.77
N LEU A 761 -15.91 13.90 -18.82
CA LEU A 761 -17.19 14.60 -18.84
C LEU A 761 -18.13 13.91 -19.84
N ASP A 762 -18.92 12.95 -19.36
CA ASP A 762 -19.74 12.05 -20.17
C ASP A 762 -21.25 12.34 -20.06
N GLY A 763 -21.62 13.30 -19.21
CA GLY A 763 -23.00 13.70 -18.98
C GLY A 763 -23.35 15.07 -19.57
N LYS A 764 -24.31 15.72 -18.94
CA LYS A 764 -24.66 17.11 -19.14
C LYS A 764 -24.02 17.97 -18.03
N LEU A 765 -23.32 19.01 -18.43
CA LEU A 765 -22.70 19.98 -17.54
C LEU A 765 -23.06 21.40 -17.99
N GLN A 766 -23.63 22.18 -17.09
CA GLN A 766 -23.84 23.62 -17.25
C GLN A 766 -23.05 24.35 -16.17
N ALA A 767 -22.13 25.24 -16.55
CA ALA A 767 -21.29 26.00 -15.63
C ALA A 767 -21.32 27.51 -15.93
N GLY A 768 -21.53 28.33 -14.92
CA GLY A 768 -21.50 29.79 -15.01
C GLY A 768 -20.09 30.41 -14.95
N ALA A 769 -19.03 29.59 -14.91
CA ALA A 769 -17.63 29.97 -15.10
C ALA A 769 -16.85 28.84 -15.80
N ALA A 770 -15.51 28.93 -15.83
CA ALA A 770 -14.63 27.97 -16.52
C ALA A 770 -14.74 26.53 -16.00
N VAL A 771 -14.40 25.59 -16.88
CA VAL A 771 -14.30 24.15 -16.60
C VAL A 771 -12.87 23.70 -16.89
N LEU A 772 -12.15 23.28 -15.86
CA LEU A 772 -10.72 22.96 -15.91
C LEU A 772 -10.49 21.52 -15.44
N LEU A 773 -9.98 20.68 -16.34
CA LEU A 773 -9.57 19.30 -16.06
C LEU A 773 -8.05 19.21 -16.21
N THR A 774 -7.34 18.80 -15.15
CA THR A 774 -5.88 18.60 -15.16
C THR A 774 -5.52 17.19 -14.67
N GLY A 775 -4.98 16.37 -15.57
CA GLY A 775 -4.37 15.09 -15.26
C GLY A 775 -2.86 15.20 -15.12
N ARG A 776 -2.27 14.47 -14.18
CA ARG A 776 -0.82 14.28 -14.04
C ARG A 776 -0.48 12.82 -13.78
N ASN A 777 0.34 12.22 -14.62
CA ASN A 777 0.80 10.83 -14.43
C ASN A 777 2.33 10.82 -14.40
N THR A 778 2.90 10.53 -13.23
CA THR A 778 4.33 10.57 -12.98
C THR A 778 4.81 9.31 -12.29
N GLY A 779 6.06 8.90 -12.46
CA GLY A 779 6.61 7.78 -11.70
C GLY A 779 7.84 7.14 -12.33
N MET A 780 8.60 6.42 -11.52
CA MET A 780 9.76 5.63 -11.93
C MET A 780 9.55 4.15 -11.65
N THR A 781 9.69 3.33 -12.68
CA THR A 781 9.50 1.88 -12.59
C THR A 781 10.79 1.17 -13.00
N ARG A 782 11.25 0.21 -12.18
CA ARG A 782 12.55 -0.46 -12.38
C ARG A 782 12.51 -1.95 -12.03
N SER A 783 12.98 -2.78 -12.96
CA SER A 783 13.35 -4.18 -12.74
C SER A 783 14.87 -4.36 -12.74
N GLU A 784 15.40 -5.08 -11.75
CA GLU A 784 16.82 -5.41 -11.64
C GLU A 784 17.01 -6.90 -11.35
N ALA A 785 17.49 -7.66 -12.33
CA ALA A 785 17.87 -9.07 -12.18
C ALA A 785 19.40 -9.20 -12.15
N LYS A 786 19.94 -9.79 -11.10
CA LYS A 786 21.38 -10.09 -10.99
C LYS A 786 21.59 -11.55 -10.65
N ALA A 787 22.54 -12.17 -11.34
CA ALA A 787 23.00 -13.50 -11.08
C ALA A 787 24.51 -13.51 -11.01
N ALA A 788 25.04 -14.21 -10.01
CA ALA A 788 26.46 -14.42 -9.83
C ALA A 788 26.74 -15.90 -9.54
N ALA A 789 27.83 -16.42 -10.11
CA ALA A 789 28.31 -17.76 -9.83
C ALA A 789 29.84 -17.76 -9.72
N ARG A 790 30.37 -18.35 -8.65
CA ARG A 790 31.81 -18.42 -8.35
C ARG A 790 32.21 -19.87 -8.05
N GLY A 791 33.21 -20.39 -8.75
CA GLY A 791 33.77 -21.73 -8.52
C GLY A 791 35.02 -21.71 -7.64
N ALA A 792 35.58 -22.89 -7.36
CA ALA A 792 36.91 -23.00 -6.77
C ALA A 792 37.99 -22.87 -7.83
N THR A 793 39.08 -22.20 -7.46
CA THR A 793 40.32 -22.24 -8.24
C THR A 793 40.71 -23.69 -8.48
N ASP A 794 40.91 -24.04 -9.75
CA ASP A 794 41.32 -25.37 -10.17
C ASP A 794 42.54 -25.79 -9.33
N ASN A 795 42.43 -26.92 -8.60
CA ASN A 795 43.46 -27.35 -7.64
C ASN A 795 44.75 -27.83 -8.33
N GLY A 796 44.90 -27.61 -9.65
CA GLY A 796 46.12 -27.87 -10.41
C GLY A 796 46.49 -29.34 -10.57
N ASN A 797 45.71 -30.25 -9.96
CA ASN A 797 45.87 -31.68 -10.08
C ASN A 797 45.22 -32.14 -11.38
N ASN A 798 45.96 -32.07 -12.48
CA ASN A 798 45.57 -32.79 -13.68
C ASN A 798 45.49 -34.30 -13.39
N ALA A 799 44.68 -35.03 -14.16
CA ALA A 799 44.62 -36.50 -14.09
C ALA A 799 46.02 -37.15 -14.19
N SER A 800 46.99 -36.45 -14.79
CA SER A 800 48.40 -36.86 -14.87
C SER A 800 49.11 -36.88 -13.51
N GLN A 801 48.83 -35.96 -12.58
CA GLN A 801 49.45 -35.95 -11.23
C GLN A 801 48.88 -37.06 -10.34
N GLN A 802 47.56 -37.31 -10.41
CA GLN A 802 46.93 -38.45 -9.74
C GLN A 802 47.34 -39.78 -10.37
N GLY A 803 47.45 -39.82 -11.70
CA GLY A 803 48.01 -40.93 -12.46
C GLY A 803 49.47 -41.21 -12.07
N THR A 804 50.31 -40.18 -11.96
CA THR A 804 51.72 -40.29 -11.56
C THR A 804 51.85 -40.72 -10.09
N ALA A 805 50.98 -40.25 -9.20
CA ALA A 805 50.93 -40.69 -7.80
C ALA A 805 50.49 -42.16 -7.67
N ALA A 806 49.47 -42.59 -8.44
CA ALA A 806 49.02 -43.97 -8.51
C ALA A 806 50.07 -44.89 -9.17
N GLN A 807 50.79 -44.40 -10.19
CA GLN A 807 51.91 -45.09 -10.83
C GLN A 807 53.11 -45.19 -9.88
N GLY A 808 53.40 -44.14 -9.11
CA GLY A 808 54.42 -44.14 -8.06
C GLY A 808 54.12 -45.14 -6.95
N ALA A 809 52.87 -45.20 -6.49
CA ALA A 809 52.41 -46.19 -5.53
C ALA A 809 52.44 -47.62 -6.11
N GLY A 810 52.00 -47.80 -7.36
CA GLY A 810 52.03 -49.08 -8.08
C GLY A 810 53.45 -49.58 -8.36
N ASN A 811 54.37 -48.70 -8.75
CA ASN A 811 55.78 -49.02 -8.97
C ASN A 811 56.51 -49.32 -7.65
N THR A 812 56.14 -48.66 -6.56
CA THR A 812 56.65 -48.97 -5.22
C THR A 812 56.16 -50.34 -4.75
N ALA A 813 54.88 -50.66 -4.96
CA ALA A 813 54.31 -51.98 -4.67
C ALA A 813 54.90 -53.10 -5.56
N ALA A 814 55.14 -52.82 -6.84
CA ALA A 814 55.77 -53.75 -7.79
C ALA A 814 57.27 -53.98 -7.49
N GLY A 815 57.98 -52.93 -7.06
CA GLY A 815 59.38 -53.00 -6.61
C GLY A 815 59.54 -53.80 -5.31
N ASN A 816 58.61 -53.63 -4.36
CA ASN A 816 58.59 -54.42 -3.11
C ASN A 816 58.26 -55.91 -3.34
N ASN A 817 57.64 -56.25 -4.47
CA ASN A 817 57.30 -57.62 -4.88
C ASN A 817 58.21 -58.18 -6.00
N GLY A 818 59.34 -57.53 -6.29
CA GLY A 818 60.41 -58.09 -7.14
C GLY A 818 60.22 -57.99 -8.67
N ALA A 819 59.28 -57.19 -9.16
CA ALA A 819 59.08 -57.00 -10.60
C ALA A 819 59.89 -55.79 -11.15
N ARG A 820 60.54 -55.95 -12.32
CA ARG A 820 61.22 -54.86 -13.05
C ARG A 820 60.21 -54.07 -13.89
N GLY A 821 60.17 -52.75 -13.69
CA GLY A 821 59.15 -51.85 -14.25
C GLY A 821 59.13 -51.72 -15.77
N ALA A 822 57.94 -51.46 -16.33
CA ALA A 822 57.74 -51.15 -17.74
C ALA A 822 57.84 -49.63 -17.97
N SER A 823 58.77 -49.20 -18.83
CA SER A 823 58.91 -47.82 -19.28
C SER A 823 58.09 -47.60 -20.56
N GLY A 824 56.85 -47.15 -20.41
CA GLY A 824 56.02 -46.67 -21.52
C GLY A 824 55.20 -45.47 -21.07
N SER A 825 55.36 -44.33 -21.76
CA SER A 825 54.50 -43.17 -21.58
C SER A 825 53.11 -43.48 -22.16
N THR A 826 52.08 -43.46 -21.32
CA THR A 826 50.68 -43.47 -21.79
C THR A 826 50.34 -42.14 -22.47
N PRO A 827 49.49 -42.11 -23.51
CA PRO A 827 48.94 -40.87 -24.05
C PRO A 827 48.35 -40.00 -22.94
N GLN A 828 48.58 -38.68 -22.97
CA GLN A 828 47.97 -37.77 -22.00
C GLN A 828 46.44 -37.78 -22.16
N ALA A 829 45.72 -38.14 -21.10
CA ALA A 829 44.28 -37.95 -21.02
C ALA A 829 44.01 -36.47 -20.71
N SER A 830 43.48 -35.73 -21.69
CA SER A 830 42.96 -34.37 -21.51
C SER A 830 41.47 -34.46 -21.14
N SER A 831 41.16 -34.64 -19.86
CA SER A 831 39.82 -34.36 -19.33
C SER A 831 39.88 -34.29 -17.81
N GLY A 832 40.22 -33.11 -17.29
CA GLY A 832 40.02 -32.74 -15.88
C GLY A 832 39.22 -31.46 -15.88
N GLU A 833 37.95 -31.53 -16.22
CA GLU A 833 37.08 -30.35 -16.21
C GLU A 833 36.75 -30.07 -14.75
N GLY A 834 37.45 -29.12 -14.16
CA GLY A 834 37.12 -28.57 -12.85
C GLY A 834 35.75 -27.86 -12.85
N PRO A 835 35.45 -27.06 -11.82
CA PRO A 835 34.08 -26.64 -11.51
C PRO A 835 33.38 -25.87 -12.65
N VAL A 836 32.07 -26.09 -12.85
CA VAL A 836 31.24 -25.34 -13.83
C VAL A 836 30.45 -24.25 -13.12
N THR A 837 30.51 -23.01 -13.61
CA THR A 837 29.72 -21.91 -13.04
C THR A 837 28.78 -21.30 -14.07
N VAL A 838 27.53 -21.07 -13.67
CA VAL A 838 26.46 -20.51 -14.51
C VAL A 838 25.76 -19.39 -13.76
N ALA A 839 25.75 -18.20 -14.34
CA ALA A 839 25.04 -17.04 -13.82
C ALA A 839 24.07 -16.52 -14.89
N ALA A 840 22.77 -16.71 -14.69
CA ALA A 840 21.74 -16.31 -15.65
C ALA A 840 20.74 -15.31 -15.03
N ALA A 841 20.61 -14.12 -15.63
CA ALA A 841 19.68 -13.08 -15.18
C ALA A 841 18.69 -12.72 -16.30
N ILE A 842 17.40 -12.66 -15.97
CA ILE A 842 16.32 -12.24 -16.86
C ILE A 842 15.52 -11.14 -16.17
N ALA A 843 15.46 -9.95 -16.77
CA ALA A 843 14.57 -8.86 -16.36
C ALA A 843 13.55 -8.60 -17.46
N ILE A 844 12.26 -8.71 -17.15
CA ILE A 844 11.15 -8.38 -18.04
C ILE A 844 10.35 -7.26 -17.38
N HIS A 845 10.26 -6.13 -18.05
CA HIS A 845 9.58 -4.94 -17.56
C HIS A 845 8.53 -4.48 -18.57
N HIS A 846 7.32 -4.24 -18.10
CA HIS A 846 6.23 -3.63 -18.86
C HIS A 846 5.64 -2.46 -18.09
N LEU A 847 5.69 -1.28 -18.69
CA LEU A 847 4.96 -0.09 -18.25
C LEU A 847 3.88 0.23 -19.29
N GLY A 848 2.62 0.27 -18.87
CA GLY A 848 1.46 0.64 -19.70
C GLY A 848 0.73 1.84 -19.11
N GLY A 849 1.35 3.02 -19.15
CA GLY A 849 0.79 4.24 -18.58
C GLY A 849 -0.22 4.92 -19.50
N GLN A 850 -1.37 5.33 -18.96
CA GLN A 850 -2.41 6.03 -19.72
C GLN A 850 -2.88 7.29 -19.00
N SER A 851 -3.05 8.38 -19.73
CA SER A 851 -3.64 9.63 -19.24
C SER A 851 -4.67 10.12 -20.23
N THR A 852 -5.94 10.17 -19.82
CA THR A 852 -7.05 10.53 -20.71
C THR A 852 -7.90 11.63 -20.08
N ALA A 853 -8.03 12.74 -20.79
CA ALA A 853 -8.94 13.82 -20.48
C ALA A 853 -9.94 13.91 -21.62
N ARG A 854 -11.23 13.76 -21.35
CA ARG A 854 -12.24 13.69 -22.41
C ARG A 854 -13.53 14.39 -22.07
N VAL A 855 -14.13 15.00 -23.09
CA VAL A 855 -15.58 15.12 -23.19
C VAL A 855 -16.06 13.89 -23.96
N GLY A 856 -16.92 13.09 -23.34
CA GLY A 856 -17.43 11.85 -23.92
C GLY A 856 -18.32 12.08 -25.14
N ASP A 857 -18.58 11.01 -25.89
CA ASP A 857 -19.53 11.05 -26.98
C ASP A 857 -20.94 11.37 -26.44
N ASN A 858 -21.70 12.16 -27.20
CA ASN A 858 -23.05 12.63 -26.84
C ASN A 858 -23.14 13.53 -25.59
N ALA A 859 -22.03 13.85 -24.92
CA ALA A 859 -22.00 14.75 -23.78
C ALA A 859 -22.46 16.18 -24.17
N GLN A 860 -23.11 16.88 -23.23
CA GLN A 860 -23.60 18.25 -23.41
C GLN A 860 -22.88 19.18 -22.45
N ILE A 861 -21.91 19.95 -22.94
CA ILE A 861 -21.12 20.85 -22.10
C ILE A 861 -21.44 22.29 -22.47
N THR A 862 -21.93 23.06 -21.50
CA THR A 862 -22.14 24.51 -21.63
C THR A 862 -21.42 25.23 -20.50
N THR A 863 -20.49 26.12 -20.85
CA THR A 863 -19.76 26.96 -19.89
C THR A 863 -19.69 28.40 -20.38
N SER A 864 -19.82 29.37 -19.48
CA SER A 864 -19.59 30.79 -19.77
C SER A 864 -18.10 31.19 -19.75
N GLY A 865 -17.19 30.22 -19.53
CA GLY A 865 -15.74 30.40 -19.48
C GLY A 865 -14.99 29.45 -20.41
N LEU A 866 -13.69 29.33 -20.21
CA LEU A 866 -12.83 28.38 -20.94
C LEU A 866 -13.20 26.94 -20.56
N LEU A 867 -13.22 26.04 -21.56
CA LEU A 867 -13.12 24.60 -21.35
C LEU A 867 -11.66 24.17 -21.58
N SER A 868 -11.00 23.62 -20.54
CA SER A 868 -9.63 23.15 -20.62
C SER A 868 -9.53 21.69 -20.18
N LEU A 869 -8.96 20.84 -21.04
CA LEU A 869 -8.63 19.44 -20.76
C LEU A 869 -7.12 19.29 -20.95
N LYS A 870 -6.39 19.07 -19.87
CA LYS A 870 -4.93 18.98 -19.90
C LYS A 870 -4.45 17.71 -19.21
N ASN A 871 -3.58 16.96 -19.87
CA ASN A 871 -2.82 15.86 -19.29
C ASN A 871 -1.33 16.15 -19.38
N GLU A 872 -0.64 15.94 -18.27
CA GLU A 872 0.82 15.96 -18.20
C GLU A 872 1.34 14.57 -17.82
N THR A 873 2.33 14.06 -18.55
CA THR A 873 2.87 12.71 -18.32
C THR A 873 4.39 12.73 -18.23
N ASP A 874 4.94 11.99 -17.27
CA ASP A 874 6.39 11.78 -17.07
C ASP A 874 6.65 10.42 -16.42
N LEU A 875 6.78 9.37 -17.25
CA LEU A 875 6.93 8.01 -16.76
C LEU A 875 8.25 7.41 -17.23
N ASP A 876 9.04 6.95 -16.27
CA ASP A 876 10.31 6.28 -16.51
C ASP A 876 10.18 4.77 -16.35
N ALA A 877 10.81 4.02 -17.26
CA ALA A 877 10.83 2.56 -17.26
C ALA A 877 12.26 2.04 -17.39
N GLN A 878 12.71 1.20 -16.46
CA GLN A 878 14.08 0.68 -16.42
C GLN A 878 14.11 -0.84 -16.28
N SER A 879 14.90 -1.51 -17.12
CA SER A 879 15.15 -2.96 -17.02
C SER A 879 16.65 -3.23 -17.05
N ASP A 880 17.19 -3.81 -15.99
CA ASP A 880 18.62 -4.12 -15.84
C ASP A 880 18.82 -5.60 -15.51
N ALA A 881 19.60 -6.30 -16.32
CA ALA A 881 19.96 -7.70 -16.13
C ALA A 881 21.49 -7.88 -16.12
N SER A 882 22.03 -8.60 -15.15
CA SER A 882 23.46 -8.88 -15.03
C SER A 882 23.75 -10.34 -14.69
N GLY A 883 24.46 -11.06 -15.55
CA GLY A 883 24.89 -12.45 -15.32
C GLY A 883 26.41 -12.58 -15.34
N ILE A 884 27.03 -12.80 -14.18
CA ILE A 884 28.50 -12.83 -14.04
C ILE A 884 28.96 -14.16 -13.44
N ALA A 885 29.72 -14.93 -14.22
CA ALA A 885 30.29 -16.22 -13.83
C ALA A 885 31.82 -16.13 -13.71
N SER A 886 32.41 -16.78 -12.70
CA SER A 886 33.87 -16.74 -12.53
C SER A 886 34.42 -17.92 -11.74
N LYS A 887 35.75 -18.10 -11.79
CA LYS A 887 36.50 -19.07 -10.96
C LYS A 887 36.11 -20.55 -11.14
N GLY A 888 35.31 -20.91 -12.15
CA GLY A 888 35.18 -22.27 -12.65
C GLY A 888 36.19 -22.59 -13.76
N SER A 889 36.31 -23.85 -14.15
CA SER A 889 36.98 -24.27 -15.39
C SER A 889 36.14 -23.93 -16.63
N THR A 890 34.81 -23.96 -16.50
CA THR A 890 33.86 -23.44 -17.49
C THR A 890 32.94 -22.43 -16.82
N ASN A 891 32.87 -21.21 -17.36
CA ASN A 891 32.09 -20.10 -16.81
C ASN A 891 31.09 -19.59 -17.85
N VAL A 892 29.81 -19.54 -17.49
CA VAL A 892 28.71 -19.08 -18.35
C VAL A 892 27.96 -17.93 -17.69
N GLY A 893 28.15 -16.70 -18.17
CA GLY A 893 27.39 -15.52 -17.77
C GLY A 893 26.36 -15.17 -18.85
N ALA A 894 25.09 -15.10 -18.50
CA ALA A 894 24.00 -14.76 -19.41
C ALA A 894 23.08 -13.69 -18.82
N ALA A 895 22.75 -12.67 -19.60
CA ALA A 895 21.81 -11.62 -19.22
C ALA A 895 20.81 -11.32 -20.34
N VAL A 896 19.53 -11.28 -19.97
CA VAL A 896 18.43 -10.87 -20.85
C VAL A 896 17.66 -9.75 -20.16
N ALA A 897 17.56 -8.61 -20.81
CA ALA A 897 16.69 -7.51 -20.36
C ALA A 897 15.69 -7.17 -21.46
N ILE A 898 14.40 -7.19 -21.12
CA ILE A 898 13.31 -6.75 -21.98
C ILE A 898 12.59 -5.61 -21.27
N ASN A 899 12.38 -4.51 -21.96
CA ASN A 899 11.59 -3.39 -21.48
C ASN A 899 10.58 -2.98 -22.56
N VAL A 900 9.30 -2.96 -22.21
CA VAL A 900 8.22 -2.40 -23.03
C VAL A 900 7.63 -1.23 -22.26
N ALA A 901 7.82 -0.02 -22.77
CA ALA A 901 7.31 1.20 -22.18
C ALA A 901 6.28 1.83 -23.13
N GLU A 902 5.01 1.72 -22.78
CA GLU A 902 3.89 2.32 -23.49
C GLU A 902 3.34 3.50 -22.68
N VAL A 903 3.45 4.70 -23.24
CA VAL A 903 3.01 5.95 -22.60
C VAL A 903 1.98 6.63 -23.49
N GLY A 904 0.71 6.58 -23.08
CA GLY A 904 -0.40 7.26 -23.76
C GLY A 904 -0.85 8.50 -23.00
N SER A 905 -1.01 9.61 -23.72
CA SER A 905 -1.63 10.83 -23.20
C SER A 905 -2.62 11.38 -24.24
N SER A 906 -3.86 11.62 -23.84
CA SER A 906 -4.89 12.12 -24.75
C SER A 906 -5.78 13.18 -24.14
N ALA A 907 -6.09 14.22 -24.91
CA ALA A 907 -7.07 15.25 -24.60
C ALA A 907 -8.05 15.37 -25.77
N ARG A 908 -9.31 14.96 -25.57
CA ARG A 908 -10.27 14.86 -26.68
C ARG A 908 -11.65 15.42 -26.39
N VAL A 909 -12.32 15.86 -27.45
CA VAL A 909 -13.78 16.08 -27.45
C VAL A 909 -14.43 15.06 -28.37
N GLY A 910 -15.36 14.28 -27.81
CA GLY A 910 -16.15 13.27 -28.51
C GLY A 910 -17.19 13.83 -29.47
N GLY A 911 -17.71 12.96 -30.32
CA GLY A 911 -18.74 13.26 -31.32
C GLY A 911 -20.15 12.87 -30.86
N GLY A 912 -21.10 12.81 -31.80
CA GLY A 912 -22.41 12.21 -31.56
C GLY A 912 -23.59 13.00 -32.09
N ALA A 913 -24.74 12.33 -32.20
CA ALA A 913 -25.97 12.92 -32.73
C ALA A 913 -26.47 14.04 -31.81
N THR A 914 -26.48 13.79 -30.50
CA THR A 914 -26.91 14.76 -29.49
C THR A 914 -25.77 15.64 -29.02
N GLY A 915 -24.52 15.16 -29.01
CA GLY A 915 -23.31 15.82 -28.48
C GLY A 915 -23.13 17.29 -28.86
N SER A 916 -22.80 18.14 -27.88
CA SER A 916 -22.42 19.54 -28.11
C SER A 916 -21.54 20.14 -27.01
N VAL A 917 -20.62 21.02 -27.40
CA VAL A 917 -19.78 21.82 -26.50
C VAL A 917 -19.95 23.29 -26.84
N SER A 918 -20.26 24.09 -25.82
CA SER A 918 -20.49 25.54 -25.91
C SER A 918 -19.65 26.23 -24.82
N SER A 919 -18.57 26.91 -25.18
CA SER A 919 -17.61 27.51 -24.25
C SER A 919 -17.06 28.86 -24.76
N GLN A 920 -16.37 29.63 -23.91
CA GLN A 920 -15.66 30.87 -24.29
C GLN A 920 -14.18 30.58 -24.61
N GLY A 921 -13.93 29.57 -25.45
CA GLY A 921 -12.61 29.05 -25.78
C GLY A 921 -12.45 27.58 -25.44
N LEU A 922 -11.44 26.94 -26.02
CA LEU A 922 -11.13 25.53 -25.83
C LEU A 922 -9.62 25.31 -25.77
N ALA A 923 -9.14 24.57 -24.77
CA ALA A 923 -7.76 24.11 -24.68
C ALA A 923 -7.73 22.60 -24.47
N LEU A 924 -7.10 21.87 -25.38
CA LEU A 924 -6.82 20.43 -25.29
C LEU A 924 -5.32 20.24 -25.26
N GLY A 925 -4.78 19.65 -24.20
CA GLY A 925 -3.35 19.44 -24.01
C GLY A 925 -3.04 18.00 -23.61
N ALA A 926 -2.22 17.32 -24.40
CA ALA A 926 -1.57 16.07 -24.04
C ALA A 926 -0.06 16.32 -24.13
N THR A 927 0.61 16.53 -23.00
CA THR A 927 1.98 17.06 -22.98
C THR A 927 2.89 16.32 -22.01
N THR A 928 4.18 16.23 -22.27
CA THR A 928 5.15 15.84 -21.24
C THR A 928 5.22 16.92 -20.15
N VAL A 929 5.51 16.54 -18.89
CA VAL A 929 5.71 17.53 -17.82
C VAL A 929 6.81 18.51 -18.21
N SER A 930 6.56 19.82 -18.01
CA SER A 930 7.48 20.88 -18.44
C SER A 930 8.90 20.69 -17.91
N GLY A 931 9.87 20.58 -18.82
CA GLY A 931 11.30 20.43 -18.50
C GLY A 931 11.71 19.02 -18.11
N GLN A 932 10.81 18.04 -18.19
CA GLN A 932 11.08 16.62 -17.97
C GLN A 932 11.05 15.83 -19.29
N ARG A 933 11.32 14.53 -19.20
CA ARG A 933 11.38 13.60 -20.31
C ARG A 933 11.08 12.19 -19.79
N SER A 934 10.18 11.47 -20.46
CA SER A 934 9.91 10.07 -20.16
C SER A 934 11.00 9.18 -20.74
N ASP A 935 11.77 8.51 -19.88
CA ASP A 935 12.92 7.69 -20.26
C ASP A 935 12.64 6.18 -20.15
N ALA A 936 12.84 5.46 -21.25
CA ALA A 936 12.87 4.00 -21.29
C ALA A 936 14.32 3.51 -21.41
N THR A 937 14.79 2.76 -20.42
CA THR A 937 16.16 2.23 -20.38
C THR A 937 16.20 0.72 -20.24
N THR A 938 17.05 0.06 -21.01
CA THR A 938 17.21 -1.40 -21.02
C THR A 938 18.70 -1.75 -21.04
N SER A 939 19.15 -2.59 -20.12
CA SER A 939 20.56 -2.95 -19.96
C SER A 939 20.71 -4.44 -19.70
N ALA A 940 21.51 -5.13 -20.51
CA ALA A 940 21.94 -6.51 -20.28
C ALA A 940 23.47 -6.56 -20.22
N THR A 941 24.01 -7.03 -19.11
CA THR A 941 25.45 -7.16 -18.87
C THR A 941 25.83 -8.60 -18.60
N SER A 942 26.79 -9.15 -19.34
CA SER A 942 27.27 -10.52 -19.12
C SER A 942 28.78 -10.58 -19.00
N GLY A 943 29.26 -11.50 -18.16
CA GLY A 943 30.69 -11.70 -17.91
C GLY A 943 31.01 -13.14 -17.58
N ALA A 944 32.15 -13.61 -18.07
CA ALA A 944 32.71 -14.91 -17.74
C ALA A 944 34.21 -14.76 -17.57
N ALA A 945 34.74 -14.98 -16.36
CA ALA A 945 36.14 -14.71 -16.07
C ALA A 945 36.88 -15.91 -15.44
N SER A 946 38.16 -16.05 -15.80
CA SER A 946 39.10 -17.12 -15.39
C SER A 946 38.70 -18.52 -15.89
N GLY A 947 39.59 -19.51 -15.82
CA GLY A 947 39.32 -20.88 -16.29
C GLY A 947 39.58 -21.12 -17.79
N ASN A 948 39.24 -22.32 -18.26
CA ASN A 948 39.55 -22.79 -19.62
C ASN A 948 38.55 -22.25 -20.66
N THR A 949 37.27 -22.23 -20.31
CA THR A 949 36.18 -21.82 -21.21
C THR A 949 35.33 -20.73 -20.55
N GLY A 950 35.11 -19.62 -21.26
CA GLY A 950 34.24 -18.53 -20.85
C GLY A 950 33.19 -18.25 -21.93
N VAL A 951 31.92 -18.21 -21.54
CA VAL A 951 30.80 -17.82 -22.40
C VAL A 951 30.06 -16.67 -21.73
N ALA A 952 30.06 -15.50 -22.36
CA ALA A 952 29.32 -14.32 -21.94
C ALA A 952 28.28 -14.00 -23.04
N GLY A 953 27.00 -14.00 -22.69
CA GLY A 953 25.90 -13.67 -23.60
C GLY A 953 25.00 -12.57 -23.05
N SER A 954 24.88 -11.45 -23.76
CA SER A 954 23.95 -10.36 -23.42
C SER A 954 22.89 -10.18 -24.52
N LEU A 955 21.60 -10.10 -24.20
CA LEU A 955 20.58 -9.59 -25.13
C LEU A 955 19.66 -8.60 -24.42
N ALA A 956 19.65 -7.35 -24.89
CA ALA A 956 18.76 -6.29 -24.39
C ALA A 956 17.77 -5.87 -25.49
N ILE A 957 16.46 -5.92 -25.23
CA ILE A 957 15.41 -5.47 -26.14
C ILE A 957 14.57 -4.38 -25.46
N GLY A 958 14.62 -3.16 -25.98
CA GLY A 958 13.79 -2.03 -25.56
C GLY A 958 12.73 -1.72 -26.62
N VAL A 959 11.50 -1.50 -26.17
CA VAL A 959 10.37 -1.04 -26.98
C VAL A 959 9.79 0.19 -26.32
N GLY A 960 10.02 1.35 -26.92
CA GLY A 960 9.46 2.64 -26.48
C GLY A 960 8.31 3.05 -27.36
N ILE A 961 7.09 3.11 -26.81
CA ILE A 961 5.89 3.56 -27.52
C ILE A 961 5.34 4.79 -26.81
N SER A 962 5.19 5.90 -27.53
CA SER A 962 4.52 7.09 -27.02
C SER A 962 3.43 7.57 -27.97
N ARG A 963 2.25 7.89 -27.42
CA ARG A 963 1.12 8.43 -28.19
C ARG A 963 0.50 9.59 -27.45
N PHE A 964 0.73 10.80 -27.95
CA PHE A 964 0.26 12.06 -27.39
C PHE A 964 -0.74 12.67 -28.36
N GLU A 965 -2.02 12.75 -27.98
CA GLU A 965 -3.10 13.14 -28.89
C GLU A 965 -3.98 14.25 -28.33
N ALA A 966 -4.12 15.36 -29.06
CA ALA A 966 -5.08 16.42 -28.78
C ALA A 966 -6.08 16.53 -29.95
N THR A 967 -7.34 16.11 -29.75
CA THR A 967 -8.25 15.85 -30.90
C THR A 967 -9.67 16.39 -30.74
N LEU A 968 -10.24 16.87 -31.84
CA LEU A 968 -11.68 17.00 -32.02
C LEU A 968 -12.17 15.87 -32.91
N SER A 969 -12.91 14.92 -32.32
CA SER A 969 -13.36 13.69 -32.98
C SER A 969 -14.35 13.97 -34.13
N PRO A 970 -14.58 13.00 -35.03
CA PRO A 970 -15.55 13.17 -36.11
C PRO A 970 -16.94 13.48 -35.56
N ALA A 971 -17.66 14.38 -36.21
CA ALA A 971 -18.97 14.87 -35.77
C ALA A 971 -19.00 15.58 -34.40
N ALA A 972 -17.86 15.89 -33.77
CA ALA A 972 -17.82 16.81 -32.63
C ALA A 972 -18.42 18.17 -33.04
N LYS A 973 -19.23 18.76 -32.17
CA LYS A 973 -19.87 20.07 -32.39
C LYS A 973 -19.41 21.02 -31.29
N VAL A 974 -18.46 21.90 -31.60
CA VAL A 974 -17.87 22.85 -30.66
C VAL A 974 -18.18 24.27 -31.09
N ASN A 975 -18.72 25.07 -30.16
CA ASN A 975 -18.84 26.51 -30.30
C ASN A 975 -17.98 27.20 -29.24
N ALA A 976 -16.93 27.90 -29.67
CA ALA A 976 -15.98 28.58 -28.81
C ALA A 976 -16.29 30.09 -28.64
N HIS A 977 -17.39 30.60 -29.21
CA HIS A 977 -17.83 32.00 -29.13
C HIS A 977 -16.75 33.04 -29.45
N SER A 978 -15.90 32.77 -30.44
CA SER A 978 -14.74 33.61 -30.78
C SER A 978 -13.61 33.63 -29.73
N GLY A 979 -13.68 32.78 -28.70
CA GLY A 979 -12.57 32.47 -27.81
C GLY A 979 -11.49 31.63 -28.51
N ALA A 980 -10.26 31.68 -27.97
CA ALA A 980 -9.13 30.94 -28.54
C ALA A 980 -9.33 29.42 -28.45
N VAL A 981 -8.87 28.71 -29.47
CA VAL A 981 -8.85 27.25 -29.54
C VAL A 981 -7.41 26.78 -29.69
N MET A 982 -6.96 25.92 -28.77
CA MET A 982 -5.63 25.34 -28.76
C MET A 982 -5.71 23.82 -28.61
N LEU A 983 -5.09 23.09 -29.54
CA LEU A 983 -4.83 21.66 -29.46
C LEU A 983 -3.31 21.48 -29.42
N ASP A 984 -2.81 20.93 -28.32
CA ASP A 984 -1.37 20.83 -28.04
C ASP A 984 -1.01 19.37 -27.70
N ALA A 985 -0.22 18.75 -28.56
CA ALA A 985 0.34 17.42 -28.37
C ALA A 985 1.87 17.53 -28.38
N ASP A 986 2.51 17.48 -27.20
CA ASP A 986 3.97 17.63 -27.05
C ASP A 986 4.54 16.44 -26.27
N SER A 987 5.30 15.57 -26.95
CA SER A 987 5.99 14.45 -26.30
C SER A 987 7.50 14.64 -26.34
N THR A 988 8.14 14.52 -25.18
CA THR A 988 9.60 14.47 -25.04
C THR A 988 10.01 13.12 -24.43
N THR A 989 10.76 12.31 -25.18
CA THR A 989 11.08 10.91 -24.82
C THR A 989 12.57 10.58 -24.96
N GLY A 990 13.02 9.54 -24.26
CA GLY A 990 14.35 8.97 -24.43
C GLY A 990 14.36 7.44 -24.37
N ASP A 991 14.96 6.79 -25.37
CA ASP A 991 15.04 5.32 -25.45
C ASP A 991 16.50 4.88 -25.47
N THR A 992 16.94 4.19 -24.42
CA THR A 992 18.34 3.72 -24.30
C THR A 992 18.40 2.21 -24.12
N VAL A 993 19.08 1.51 -25.04
CA VAL A 993 19.29 0.06 -24.96
C VAL A 993 20.79 -0.25 -24.96
N LYS A 994 21.23 -1.13 -24.05
CA LYS A 994 22.65 -1.51 -23.88
C LYS A 994 22.80 -3.02 -23.70
N ALA A 995 23.63 -3.64 -24.53
CA ALA A 995 24.15 -4.99 -24.30
C ALA A 995 25.66 -4.90 -24.12
N LEU A 996 26.14 -5.10 -22.89
CA LEU A 996 27.52 -4.81 -22.49
C LEU A 996 28.25 -6.05 -21.99
N PRO A 997 29.60 -6.09 -22.11
CA PRO A 997 30.44 -7.05 -21.44
C PRO A 997 30.86 -6.55 -20.05
N ASP A 998 30.87 -7.41 -19.05
CA ASP A 998 31.55 -7.16 -17.77
C ASP A 998 33.03 -7.58 -17.85
N GLY A 999 33.95 -6.79 -17.27
CA GLY A 999 35.36 -7.17 -17.15
C GLY A 999 36.13 -7.48 -18.45
N GLY A 1000 35.60 -7.08 -19.61
CA GLY A 1000 36.14 -7.46 -20.94
C GLY A 1000 35.42 -8.62 -21.62
N GLY A 1001 34.33 -9.13 -21.03
CA GLY A 1001 33.42 -10.12 -21.57
C GLY A 1001 33.79 -11.54 -21.16
N ALA A 1002 33.98 -12.42 -22.14
CA ALA A 1002 34.42 -13.79 -21.91
C ALA A 1002 35.95 -13.88 -21.87
N VAL A 1003 36.53 -13.86 -20.67
CA VAL A 1003 37.97 -13.94 -20.41
C VAL A 1003 38.35 -15.32 -19.90
N ALA A 1004 38.97 -16.13 -20.76
CA ALA A 1004 39.38 -17.50 -20.47
C ALA A 1004 40.80 -17.81 -20.98
N GLU A 1005 41.35 -18.98 -20.64
CA GLU A 1005 42.67 -19.45 -21.09
C GLU A 1005 42.64 -20.10 -22.47
N ASN A 1006 41.59 -20.88 -22.78
CA ASN A 1006 41.46 -21.62 -24.03
C ASN A 1006 40.40 -21.00 -24.94
N THR A 1007 39.12 -20.96 -24.54
CA THR A 1007 38.04 -20.48 -25.42
C THR A 1007 37.21 -19.40 -24.73
N GLY A 1008 37.18 -18.20 -25.31
CA GLY A 1008 36.30 -17.10 -24.90
C GLY A 1008 35.26 -16.79 -25.96
N VAL A 1009 33.97 -16.82 -25.61
CA VAL A 1009 32.85 -16.42 -26.49
C VAL A 1009 32.05 -15.31 -25.83
N GLY A 1010 32.15 -14.09 -26.35
CA GLY A 1010 31.44 -12.90 -25.85
C GLY A 1010 30.41 -12.40 -26.86
N ALA A 1011 29.20 -12.96 -26.79
CA ALA A 1011 28.08 -12.58 -27.66
C ALA A 1011 27.29 -11.41 -27.07
N SER A 1012 26.87 -10.46 -27.90
CA SER A 1012 25.97 -9.39 -27.46
C SER A 1012 25.02 -8.95 -28.55
N VAL A 1013 23.75 -8.75 -28.20
CA VAL A 1013 22.74 -8.21 -29.11
C VAL A 1013 21.92 -7.14 -28.39
N ALA A 1014 21.71 -5.99 -29.00
CA ALA A 1014 20.89 -4.91 -28.45
C ALA A 1014 19.89 -4.43 -29.51
N ILE A 1015 18.58 -4.53 -29.25
CA ILE A 1015 17.52 -4.13 -30.18
C ILE A 1015 16.68 -3.03 -29.53
N ASN A 1016 16.51 -1.91 -30.23
CA ASN A 1016 15.73 -0.75 -29.81
C ASN A 1016 14.63 -0.47 -30.85
N VAL A 1017 13.37 -0.57 -30.44
CA VAL A 1017 12.19 -0.26 -31.26
C VAL A 1017 11.50 0.95 -30.65
N ALA A 1018 11.55 2.08 -31.36
CA ALA A 1018 10.90 3.31 -30.91
C ALA A 1018 9.75 3.66 -31.86
N ASP A 1019 8.54 3.84 -31.33
CA ASP A 1019 7.35 4.29 -32.07
C ASP A 1019 6.74 5.47 -31.32
N HIS A 1020 6.86 6.68 -31.85
CA HIS A 1020 6.36 7.87 -31.20
C HIS A 1020 5.46 8.67 -32.12
N LEU A 1021 4.32 9.09 -31.58
CA LEU A 1021 3.33 9.89 -32.28
C LEU A 1021 2.88 11.05 -31.39
N SER A 1022 3.02 12.27 -31.90
CA SER A 1022 2.32 13.44 -31.39
C SER A 1022 1.33 13.92 -32.43
N ARG A 1023 0.04 14.00 -32.08
CA ARG A 1023 -1.04 14.33 -33.00
C ARG A 1023 -1.95 15.41 -32.43
N ALA A 1024 -1.97 16.57 -33.07
CA ALA A 1024 -2.94 17.63 -32.81
C ALA A 1024 -3.88 17.75 -34.02
N GLU A 1025 -5.16 17.40 -33.86
CA GLU A 1025 -6.04 17.25 -35.01
C GLU A 1025 -7.49 17.70 -34.79
N ILE A 1026 -7.99 18.49 -35.74
CA ILE A 1026 -9.43 18.66 -35.95
C ILE A 1026 -9.84 17.63 -37.01
N GLU A 1027 -10.50 16.55 -36.61
CA GLU A 1027 -10.77 15.43 -37.50
C GLU A 1027 -11.83 15.76 -38.58
N ASN A 1028 -11.99 14.81 -39.52
CA ASN A 1028 -12.94 14.97 -40.61
C ASN A 1028 -14.38 15.07 -40.07
N GLY A 1029 -15.13 16.06 -40.55
CA GLY A 1029 -16.53 16.27 -40.14
C GLY A 1029 -16.73 16.90 -38.76
N ALA A 1030 -15.67 17.17 -37.98
CA ALA A 1030 -15.76 17.98 -36.76
C ALA A 1030 -16.17 19.42 -37.12
N LYS A 1031 -17.12 19.98 -36.38
CA LYS A 1031 -17.61 21.36 -36.53
C LYS A 1031 -17.08 22.22 -35.38
N LEU A 1032 -16.38 23.30 -35.73
CA LEU A 1032 -15.85 24.29 -34.79
C LEU A 1032 -16.32 25.68 -35.23
N THR A 1033 -17.30 26.26 -34.53
CA THR A 1033 -17.97 27.50 -34.96
C THR A 1033 -18.62 28.28 -33.81
N PRO A 1034 -18.42 29.62 -33.70
CA PRO A 1034 -17.27 30.42 -34.16
C PRO A 1034 -16.05 30.21 -33.26
N ALA A 1035 -14.84 30.42 -33.80
CA ALA A 1035 -13.58 30.37 -33.04
C ALA A 1035 -12.79 31.68 -33.15
N GLY A 1036 -11.97 31.97 -32.13
CA GLY A 1036 -11.04 33.10 -32.10
C GLY A 1036 -9.80 32.81 -32.92
N SER A 1037 -8.63 32.76 -32.27
CA SER A 1037 -7.44 32.12 -32.85
C SER A 1037 -7.57 30.60 -32.78
N VAL A 1038 -7.04 29.88 -33.77
CA VAL A 1038 -6.99 28.41 -33.80
C VAL A 1038 -5.54 27.97 -33.93
N THR A 1039 -5.02 27.27 -32.93
CA THR A 1039 -3.64 26.76 -32.91
C THR A 1039 -3.63 25.25 -32.71
N LEU A 1040 -3.01 24.52 -33.63
CA LEU A 1040 -2.70 23.10 -33.51
C LEU A 1040 -1.18 22.96 -33.46
N ASN A 1041 -0.66 22.40 -32.37
CA ASN A 1041 0.76 22.14 -32.18
C ASN A 1041 0.95 20.64 -31.94
N ALA A 1042 1.74 20.00 -32.82
CA ALA A 1042 2.23 18.65 -32.61
C ALA A 1042 3.75 18.70 -32.55
N LYS A 1043 4.33 18.30 -31.42
CA LYS A 1043 5.77 18.26 -31.20
C LYS A 1043 6.20 16.87 -30.70
N THR A 1044 7.10 16.24 -31.45
CA THR A 1044 7.78 15.01 -31.05
C THR A 1044 9.27 15.33 -30.89
N ASP A 1045 9.80 15.14 -29.68
CA ASP A 1045 11.20 15.34 -29.34
C ASP A 1045 11.77 14.03 -28.75
N SER A 1046 12.64 13.35 -29.49
CA SER A 1046 13.10 12.01 -29.14
C SER A 1046 14.62 11.86 -29.17
N ALA A 1047 15.15 11.13 -28.18
CA ALA A 1047 16.55 10.77 -28.09
C ALA A 1047 16.74 9.25 -27.95
N ILE A 1048 17.24 8.61 -29.01
CA ILE A 1048 17.37 7.17 -29.15
C ILE A 1048 18.86 6.77 -29.14
N ALA A 1049 19.24 5.87 -28.25
CA ALA A 1049 20.58 5.32 -28.14
C ALA A 1049 20.55 3.80 -28.03
N ASN A 1050 21.30 3.11 -28.88
CA ASN A 1050 21.44 1.66 -28.86
C ASN A 1050 22.92 1.29 -28.92
N THR A 1051 23.40 0.50 -27.96
CA THR A 1051 24.81 0.11 -27.86
C THR A 1051 24.93 -1.38 -27.59
N ALA A 1052 25.62 -2.10 -28.48
CA ALA A 1052 26.08 -3.46 -28.25
C ALA A 1052 27.61 -3.50 -28.24
N GLU A 1053 28.19 -4.06 -27.20
CA GLU A 1053 29.63 -4.29 -27.07
C GLU A 1053 29.88 -5.75 -26.71
N GLY A 1054 30.80 -6.40 -27.40
CA GLY A 1054 31.16 -7.80 -27.19
C GLY A 1054 32.66 -7.92 -26.97
N GLY A 1055 33.04 -8.69 -25.96
CA GLY A 1055 34.42 -8.88 -25.56
C GLY A 1055 34.75 -10.34 -25.34
N ALA A 1056 35.86 -10.80 -25.92
CA ALA A 1056 36.34 -12.17 -25.76
C ALA A 1056 37.87 -12.21 -25.69
N LYS A 1057 38.42 -13.07 -24.83
CA LYS A 1057 39.86 -13.33 -24.68
C LYS A 1057 40.10 -14.81 -24.40
N GLY A 1058 41.10 -15.40 -25.07
CA GLY A 1058 41.48 -16.81 -24.89
C GLY A 1058 42.49 -17.28 -25.92
N GLY A 1059 42.79 -18.57 -25.97
CA GLY A 1059 43.47 -19.19 -27.12
C GLY A 1059 42.68 -18.91 -28.41
N THR A 1060 41.39 -19.28 -28.40
CA THR A 1060 40.35 -18.86 -29.35
C THR A 1060 39.44 -17.81 -28.71
N ALA A 1061 39.26 -16.66 -29.37
CA ALA A 1061 38.39 -15.57 -28.92
C ALA A 1061 37.35 -15.21 -29.99
N VAL A 1062 36.06 -15.28 -29.66
CA VAL A 1062 34.95 -14.98 -30.58
C VAL A 1062 33.99 -13.97 -29.95
N ALA A 1063 33.86 -12.78 -30.54
CA ALA A 1063 32.99 -11.71 -30.09
C ALA A 1063 32.06 -11.25 -31.23
N PRO A 1064 30.90 -11.93 -31.44
CA PRO A 1064 29.88 -11.50 -32.39
C PRO A 1064 28.95 -10.47 -31.74
N VAL A 1065 28.75 -9.34 -32.41
CA VAL A 1065 27.98 -8.20 -31.86
C VAL A 1065 26.97 -7.68 -32.87
N VAL A 1066 25.72 -7.50 -32.44
CA VAL A 1066 24.66 -6.91 -33.28
C VAL A 1066 23.89 -5.83 -32.52
N ALA A 1067 23.81 -4.61 -33.07
CA ALA A 1067 22.92 -3.56 -32.60
C ALA A 1067 21.94 -3.16 -33.72
N VAL A 1068 20.63 -3.21 -33.44
CA VAL A 1068 19.57 -2.85 -34.39
C VAL A 1068 18.65 -1.80 -33.79
N THR A 1069 18.47 -0.68 -34.48
CA THR A 1069 17.45 0.31 -34.15
C THR A 1069 16.41 0.39 -35.27
N VAL A 1070 15.13 0.36 -34.89
CA VAL A 1070 13.99 0.68 -35.77
C VAL A 1070 13.18 1.78 -35.09
N ALA A 1071 13.20 2.97 -35.66
CA ALA A 1071 12.52 4.14 -35.13
C ALA A 1071 11.46 4.64 -36.12
N ASN A 1072 10.22 4.83 -35.65
CA ASN A 1072 9.14 5.55 -36.32
C ASN A 1072 8.77 6.76 -35.48
N GLN A 1073 8.85 7.97 -36.06
CA GLN A 1073 8.68 9.22 -35.32
C GLN A 1073 7.76 10.18 -36.10
N ASP A 1074 6.55 10.41 -35.58
CA ASP A 1074 5.49 11.16 -36.25
C ASP A 1074 5.05 12.38 -35.44
N ALA A 1075 5.20 13.57 -36.03
CA ALA A 1075 4.55 14.80 -35.57
C ALA A 1075 3.48 15.23 -36.59
N VAL A 1076 2.20 15.17 -36.21
CA VAL A 1076 1.06 15.42 -37.11
C VAL A 1076 0.15 16.51 -36.56
N ALA A 1077 0.13 17.65 -37.25
CA ALA A 1077 -0.84 18.72 -37.02
C ALA A 1077 -1.78 18.86 -38.22
N ARG A 1078 -3.09 18.66 -38.03
CA ARG A 1078 -4.02 18.60 -39.16
C ARG A 1078 -5.39 19.21 -38.90
N ILE A 1079 -5.87 19.97 -39.88
CA ILE A 1079 -7.28 20.36 -39.99
C ILE A 1079 -7.91 19.53 -41.11
N GLY A 1080 -8.83 18.62 -40.77
CA GLY A 1080 -9.43 17.68 -41.72
C GLY A 1080 -10.47 18.27 -42.67
N THR A 1081 -11.22 17.42 -43.39
CA THR A 1081 -12.30 17.87 -44.28
C THR A 1081 -13.54 18.30 -43.48
N GLY A 1082 -14.33 19.25 -43.96
CA GLY A 1082 -15.56 19.69 -43.30
C GLY A 1082 -16.09 21.02 -43.84
N ASP A 1083 -17.06 21.60 -43.12
CA ASP A 1083 -17.58 22.94 -43.39
C ASP A 1083 -16.48 24.02 -43.26
N LEU A 1084 -16.73 25.23 -43.75
CA LEU A 1084 -15.81 26.37 -43.59
C LEU A 1084 -15.42 26.58 -42.11
N LEU A 1085 -14.12 26.62 -41.82
CA LEU A 1085 -13.62 27.07 -40.53
C LEU A 1085 -13.40 28.59 -40.58
N ASP A 1086 -14.27 29.33 -39.89
CA ASP A 1086 -14.22 30.80 -39.79
C ASP A 1086 -13.66 31.21 -38.41
N ALA A 1087 -12.46 31.80 -38.42
CA ALA A 1087 -11.70 32.21 -37.24
C ALA A 1087 -11.57 33.74 -37.19
N SER A 1088 -11.89 34.36 -36.05
CA SER A 1088 -11.75 35.82 -35.89
C SER A 1088 -10.33 36.26 -35.51
N GLY A 1089 -9.38 35.33 -35.42
CA GLY A 1089 -7.95 35.56 -35.19
C GLY A 1089 -7.08 34.65 -36.06
N ALA A 1090 -5.78 34.58 -35.78
CA ALA A 1090 -4.83 33.78 -36.57
C ALA A 1090 -5.13 32.27 -36.52
N ILE A 1091 -4.81 31.56 -37.61
CA ILE A 1091 -4.82 30.10 -37.67
C ILE A 1091 -3.38 29.62 -37.80
N ALA A 1092 -2.91 28.77 -36.88
CA ALA A 1092 -1.58 28.18 -36.90
C ALA A 1092 -1.67 26.65 -36.82
N VAL A 1093 -1.06 25.95 -37.77
CA VAL A 1093 -0.96 24.48 -37.80
C VAL A 1093 0.52 24.12 -37.85
N ASN A 1094 1.07 23.67 -36.73
CA ASN A 1094 2.51 23.49 -36.53
C ASN A 1094 2.81 22.02 -36.19
N ALA A 1095 3.63 21.38 -37.02
CA ALA A 1095 4.24 20.09 -36.72
C ALA A 1095 5.76 20.29 -36.55
N THR A 1096 6.32 19.84 -35.43
CA THR A 1096 7.75 19.92 -35.13
C THR A 1096 8.27 18.54 -34.74
N LEU A 1097 9.22 18.02 -35.49
CA LEU A 1097 9.93 16.78 -35.16
C LEU A 1097 11.40 17.09 -34.88
N ALA A 1098 11.88 16.72 -33.69
CA ALA A 1098 13.28 16.73 -33.32
C ALA A 1098 13.68 15.31 -32.91
N SER A 1099 14.63 14.69 -33.62
CA SER A 1099 15.07 13.32 -33.36
C SER A 1099 16.59 13.22 -33.35
N THR A 1100 17.12 12.45 -32.40
CA THR A 1100 18.50 11.98 -32.42
C THR A 1100 18.53 10.46 -32.26
N ASN A 1101 19.27 9.77 -33.13
CA ASN A 1101 19.34 8.32 -33.13
C ASN A 1101 20.80 7.85 -33.32
N THR A 1102 21.29 7.05 -32.37
CA THR A 1102 22.66 6.51 -32.38
C THR A 1102 22.68 5.00 -32.15
N THR A 1103 23.20 4.23 -33.10
CA THR A 1103 23.39 2.77 -33.00
C THR A 1103 24.87 2.40 -33.07
N LYS A 1104 25.43 1.86 -31.99
CA LYS A 1104 26.84 1.44 -31.87
C LYS A 1104 26.96 -0.07 -31.70
N ALA A 1105 27.83 -0.71 -32.48
CA ALA A 1105 28.27 -2.09 -32.30
C ALA A 1105 29.81 -2.15 -32.22
N GLU A 1106 30.38 -2.75 -31.17
CA GLU A 1106 31.84 -2.93 -31.01
C GLU A 1106 32.20 -4.35 -30.61
N GLY A 1107 32.92 -5.07 -31.49
CA GLY A 1107 33.41 -6.42 -31.26
C GLY A 1107 34.91 -6.43 -30.98
N LYS A 1108 35.31 -6.90 -29.79
CA LYS A 1108 36.70 -6.96 -29.34
C LYS A 1108 37.12 -8.40 -29.03
N ALA A 1109 37.89 -9.02 -29.92
CA ALA A 1109 38.46 -10.36 -29.72
C ALA A 1109 39.98 -10.31 -29.50
N GLU A 1110 40.46 -10.90 -28.40
CA GLU A 1110 41.87 -11.00 -28.04
C GLU A 1110 42.32 -12.47 -28.04
N GLY A 1111 42.78 -12.98 -29.19
CA GLY A 1111 43.34 -14.32 -29.33
C GLY A 1111 44.79 -14.36 -28.88
N THR A 1112 45.14 -15.35 -28.06
CA THR A 1112 46.49 -15.48 -27.48
C THR A 1112 47.28 -16.64 -28.07
N LYS A 1113 46.61 -17.64 -28.67
CA LYS A 1113 47.22 -18.86 -29.23
C LYS A 1113 46.67 -19.23 -30.61
N ASP A 1114 45.35 -19.31 -30.77
CA ASP A 1114 44.72 -19.99 -31.91
C ASP A 1114 44.05 -19.00 -32.89
N ALA A 1115 42.93 -18.39 -32.51
CA ALA A 1115 42.09 -17.59 -33.40
C ALA A 1115 41.41 -16.41 -32.69
N ALA A 1116 41.12 -15.33 -33.43
CA ALA A 1116 40.37 -14.18 -32.93
C ALA A 1116 39.37 -13.68 -33.98
N ILE A 1117 38.09 -13.60 -33.61
CA ILE A 1117 36.98 -13.15 -34.46
C ILE A 1117 36.18 -12.09 -33.71
N GLY A 1118 36.34 -10.80 -34.03
CA GLY A 1118 35.53 -9.71 -33.46
C GLY A 1118 34.61 -9.10 -34.51
N ALA A 1119 33.41 -9.65 -34.68
CA ALA A 1119 32.44 -9.19 -35.67
C ALA A 1119 31.50 -8.13 -35.07
N ALA A 1120 31.18 -7.08 -35.84
CA ALA A 1120 30.26 -6.03 -35.41
C ALA A 1120 29.31 -5.66 -36.56
N VAL A 1121 28.01 -5.70 -36.29
CA VAL A 1121 26.95 -5.26 -37.21
C VAL A 1121 26.10 -4.20 -36.52
N SER A 1122 25.94 -3.05 -37.15
CA SER A 1122 25.05 -1.98 -36.72
C SER A 1122 24.04 -1.71 -37.83
N VAL A 1123 22.75 -1.76 -37.50
CA VAL A 1123 21.63 -1.43 -38.39
C VAL A 1123 20.82 -0.32 -37.73
N ASN A 1124 20.63 0.78 -38.45
CA ASN A 1124 19.81 1.88 -38.00
C ASN A 1124 18.78 2.23 -39.08
N VAL A 1125 17.50 2.08 -38.76
CA VAL A 1125 16.37 2.43 -39.62
C VAL A 1125 15.54 3.48 -38.89
N GLU A 1126 15.39 4.64 -39.52
CA GLU A 1126 14.62 5.77 -39.00
C GLU A 1126 13.62 6.22 -40.06
N ASN A 1127 12.35 6.28 -39.69
CA ASN A 1127 11.24 6.72 -40.52
C ASN A 1127 10.52 7.86 -39.82
N ASP A 1128 10.76 9.06 -40.33
CA ASP A 1128 10.37 10.31 -39.71
C ASP A 1128 9.31 11.03 -40.55
N LYS A 1129 8.28 11.55 -39.88
CA LYS A 1129 7.22 12.31 -40.52
C LYS A 1129 6.87 13.54 -39.71
N SER A 1130 7.10 14.72 -40.31
CA SER A 1130 6.52 15.99 -39.84
C SER A 1130 5.48 16.44 -40.86
N LEU A 1131 4.21 16.47 -40.46
CA LEU A 1131 3.08 16.80 -41.33
C LEU A 1131 2.20 17.89 -40.70
N ALA A 1132 2.19 19.07 -41.33
CA ALA A 1132 1.22 20.12 -41.08
C ALA A 1132 0.34 20.30 -42.32
N SER A 1133 -0.99 20.18 -42.18
CA SER A 1133 -1.90 20.28 -43.34
C SER A 1133 -3.30 20.78 -43.00
N THR A 1134 -3.99 21.26 -44.03
CA THR A 1134 -5.39 21.70 -43.97
C THR A 1134 -6.15 21.10 -45.16
N ALA A 1135 -7.36 20.58 -44.92
CA ALA A 1135 -8.16 19.87 -45.92
C ALA A 1135 -9.60 20.41 -46.03
N ARG A 1136 -9.84 21.63 -45.54
CA ARG A 1136 -11.11 22.37 -45.67
C ARG A 1136 -10.84 23.83 -45.97
N SER A 1137 -11.87 24.56 -46.40
CA SER A 1137 -11.76 26.02 -46.58
C SER A 1137 -11.54 26.70 -45.22
N LEU A 1138 -10.62 27.67 -45.19
CA LEU A 1138 -10.28 28.46 -44.00
C LEU A 1138 -10.54 29.94 -44.28
N LYS A 1139 -11.10 30.63 -43.30
CA LYS A 1139 -11.24 32.09 -43.29
C LYS A 1139 -10.71 32.62 -41.96
N SER A 1140 -9.86 33.64 -42.03
CA SER A 1140 -9.23 34.27 -40.87
C SER A 1140 -9.10 35.78 -41.10
N THR A 1141 -9.25 36.56 -40.03
CA THR A 1141 -8.88 37.99 -40.01
C THR A 1141 -7.40 38.22 -39.67
N GLY A 1142 -6.72 37.18 -39.16
CA GLY A 1142 -5.29 37.16 -38.87
C GLY A 1142 -4.49 36.37 -39.91
N ALA A 1143 -3.23 36.06 -39.60
CA ALA A 1143 -2.40 35.23 -40.46
C ALA A 1143 -2.85 33.76 -40.42
N ILE A 1144 -2.76 33.08 -41.57
CA ILE A 1144 -2.88 31.62 -41.67
C ILE A 1144 -1.48 31.06 -41.90
N GLY A 1145 -0.94 30.35 -40.91
CA GLY A 1145 0.35 29.68 -40.95
C GLY A 1145 0.20 28.16 -40.91
N VAL A 1146 0.88 27.48 -41.83
CA VAL A 1146 1.00 26.02 -41.84
C VAL A 1146 2.49 25.70 -41.93
N SER A 1147 3.05 25.09 -40.90
CA SER A 1147 4.49 24.85 -40.78
C SER A 1147 4.78 23.43 -40.35
N ALA A 1148 5.60 22.72 -41.12
CA ALA A 1148 6.17 21.44 -40.76
C ALA A 1148 7.70 21.59 -40.69
N THR A 1149 8.26 21.36 -39.50
CA THR A 1149 9.70 21.42 -39.24
C THR A 1149 10.18 20.03 -38.83
N SER A 1150 11.30 19.57 -39.39
CA SER A 1150 11.98 18.34 -38.98
C SER A 1150 13.47 18.61 -38.83
N SER A 1151 14.05 18.15 -37.72
CA SER A 1151 15.48 18.15 -37.43
C SER A 1151 15.85 16.77 -36.90
N ALA A 1152 16.46 15.94 -37.76
CA ALA A 1152 16.86 14.59 -37.43
C ALA A 1152 18.39 14.41 -37.54
N ALA A 1153 18.97 13.64 -36.62
CA ALA A 1153 20.37 13.24 -36.65
C ALA A 1153 20.51 11.74 -36.40
N SER A 1154 21.00 11.01 -37.40
CA SER A 1154 21.09 9.55 -37.38
C SER A 1154 22.53 9.07 -37.54
N THR A 1155 23.02 8.21 -36.64
CA THR A 1155 24.40 7.67 -36.67
C THR A 1155 24.39 6.16 -36.47
N ALA A 1156 25.05 5.42 -37.35
CA ALA A 1156 25.35 3.99 -37.18
C ALA A 1156 26.86 3.77 -37.21
N ALA A 1157 27.40 3.14 -36.17
CA ALA A 1157 28.83 2.83 -36.04
C ALA A 1157 29.05 1.35 -35.73
N ALA A 1158 29.85 0.68 -36.55
CA ALA A 1158 30.30 -0.70 -36.32
C ALA A 1158 31.84 -0.73 -36.27
N LYS A 1159 32.39 -1.32 -35.20
CA LYS A 1159 33.84 -1.46 -35.00
C LYS A 1159 34.19 -2.91 -34.68
N ALA A 1160 34.84 -3.56 -35.64
CA ALA A 1160 35.39 -4.90 -35.50
C ALA A 1160 36.87 -4.84 -35.11
N SER A 1161 37.32 -5.71 -34.21
CA SER A 1161 38.75 -5.84 -33.86
C SER A 1161 39.11 -7.26 -33.43
N ALA A 1162 40.30 -7.71 -33.85
CA ALA A 1162 40.87 -9.00 -33.50
C ALA A 1162 42.38 -8.85 -33.26
N VAL A 1163 42.88 -9.33 -32.12
CA VAL A 1163 44.31 -9.47 -31.84
C VAL A 1163 44.72 -10.91 -32.15
N GLY A 1164 45.69 -11.10 -33.04
CA GLY A 1164 46.20 -12.42 -33.44
C GLY A 1164 47.08 -13.07 -32.37
N GLY A 1165 47.12 -14.40 -32.37
CA GLY A 1165 47.97 -15.19 -31.46
C GLY A 1165 49.47 -14.98 -31.70
N LYS A 1166 50.29 -15.32 -30.70
CA LYS A 1166 51.75 -15.25 -30.81
C LYS A 1166 52.25 -16.47 -31.62
N GLU A 1167 53.17 -16.26 -32.57
CA GLU A 1167 53.81 -17.38 -33.30
C GLU A 1167 54.43 -18.37 -32.30
N ASP A 1168 54.16 -19.67 -32.51
CA ASP A 1168 54.68 -20.72 -31.66
C ASP A 1168 56.19 -20.88 -31.92
N SER A 1169 57.03 -20.75 -30.89
CA SER A 1169 58.49 -20.63 -31.04
C SER A 1169 59.21 -21.93 -31.44
N ASN A 1170 58.46 -22.98 -31.82
CA ASN A 1170 58.96 -24.33 -32.14
C ASN A 1170 58.29 -24.95 -33.39
N ALA A 1171 58.08 -24.19 -34.46
CA ALA A 1171 57.60 -24.75 -35.72
C ALA A 1171 58.64 -25.69 -36.35
N ALA A 1172 58.40 -27.00 -36.29
CA ALA A 1172 58.98 -27.94 -37.24
C ALA A 1172 58.43 -27.62 -38.65
N SER A 1173 59.19 -27.95 -39.69
CA SER A 1173 59.10 -27.42 -41.06
C SER A 1173 57.81 -27.70 -41.89
N ASP A 1174 56.65 -27.97 -41.27
CA ASP A 1174 55.40 -28.37 -41.95
C ASP A 1174 54.30 -27.29 -41.99
N ASP A 1175 54.55 -26.08 -41.48
CA ASP A 1175 53.53 -25.01 -41.36
C ASP A 1175 53.11 -24.31 -42.68
N LYS A 1176 53.53 -24.79 -43.86
CA LYS A 1176 53.17 -24.14 -45.14
C LYS A 1176 51.80 -24.53 -45.72
N ALA A 1177 51.11 -25.52 -45.13
CA ALA A 1177 49.83 -25.99 -45.67
C ALA A 1177 48.72 -24.92 -45.64
N VAL A 1178 48.72 -24.05 -44.62
CA VAL A 1178 47.74 -22.97 -44.49
C VAL A 1178 48.09 -21.79 -45.42
N ASP A 1179 49.37 -21.51 -45.61
CA ASP A 1179 49.84 -20.53 -46.60
C ASP A 1179 49.52 -20.97 -48.04
N ASP A 1180 49.65 -22.26 -48.35
CA ASP A 1180 49.29 -22.84 -49.65
C ASP A 1180 47.77 -22.82 -49.91
N GLN A 1181 46.95 -23.05 -48.88
CA GLN A 1181 45.49 -22.90 -48.96
C GLN A 1181 45.07 -21.43 -49.12
N ASN A 1182 45.73 -20.50 -48.44
CA ASN A 1182 45.50 -19.05 -48.61
C ASN A 1182 45.93 -18.55 -49.99
N ALA A 1183 47.02 -19.08 -50.56
CA ALA A 1183 47.43 -18.79 -51.92
C ALA A 1183 46.44 -19.31 -52.96
N ALA A 1184 45.86 -20.50 -52.75
CA ALA A 1184 44.80 -21.04 -53.59
C ALA A 1184 43.51 -20.21 -53.54
N ALA A 1185 43.10 -19.75 -52.35
CA ALA A 1185 41.91 -18.89 -52.17
C ALA A 1185 42.09 -17.49 -52.80
N ARG A 1186 43.30 -16.91 -52.71
CA ARG A 1186 43.62 -15.64 -53.39
C ARG A 1186 43.61 -15.75 -54.91
N ASN A 1187 43.99 -16.90 -55.47
CA ASN A 1187 43.95 -17.13 -56.91
C ASN A 1187 42.51 -17.40 -57.44
N SER A 1188 41.60 -17.91 -56.62
CA SER A 1188 40.17 -18.06 -57.01
C SER A 1188 39.35 -16.77 -56.95
N GLY A 1189 39.81 -15.75 -56.21
CA GLY A 1189 39.14 -14.44 -56.13
C GLY A 1189 39.51 -13.46 -57.24
N ASN A 1190 40.39 -13.87 -58.17
CA ASN A 1190 40.89 -13.03 -59.26
C ASN A 1190 40.51 -13.59 -60.65
N SER A 1191 39.50 -14.46 -60.72
CA SER A 1191 38.91 -14.99 -61.97
C SER A 1191 37.46 -14.55 -62.14
#